data_AF-A0A4Q1TJT3-F1
#
_entry.id   AF-A0A4Q1TJT3-F1
#
_cell.length_a   1.000
_cell.length_b   1.000
_cell.length_c   1.000
_cell.angle_alpha   90.00
_cell.angle_beta   90.00
_cell.angle_gamma   90.00
#
_symmetry.space_group_name_H-M   'P 1'
#
loop_
_entity.id
_entity.type
_entity.pdbx_description
1 polymer ?
#
loop_
_entity_poly.entity_id
_entity_poly.type
_entity_poly.pdbx_seq_one_letter_code
_entity_poly.pdbx_strand_id
1 'polypeptide(L)'
;MVIAATPDISFLIPAYNADDTLAECLASLQQQSRSNWQAVVVDDGSTDRTWEVLEGIAKTDSRILPARQPNAGAAAARNHAARLAAAPLLCMLDADDWLDPTFIESMLLAAGDASPAVIAYCAYRRVAPDGRLMQVEQAPMLTGDAAKREFSSFCALAIHTVVFPRSLFELLGGMDETLQTGEDWDLWQRMAFAGAEFRRVDKCLAFYRMKAGSLSGDPVKMVRDAVRVTTKAQTLRMRQCLSAEGPETGWFTPALSQLRMLAWVVSVKLDPATDVAALAALLPEMPDATGYEGFLVDVIMHGLQTGLFTDRPDDLIDALDKWQPTFLSLIQLIDRHSFPGTGRKITENVSWRLTAANPLRSFTLGNIQVVSVELGAFSRIPKAGKADTLVMHALSGGQHVGTFVGPLWGDLSIRAQIRLIMHEMQADEHLQTPPTFAYISSWTTEALRGYRAFGGLIIRNGRRRGRLERLLVRIGRNALLACAPSDKQDNDARLSDILRNLRRDPLPPLPNPSGPRPEEKNATPPIRSEEEYWEHIFERPDPWNYVSVYEQVKYAQTLSLIPEGIEKALELACAEGIFTEKLAQKVGRVTATDISQRAIDRAVERCRDHRNVELRVLDFVRQDLPPEQDLIICSEVLYYMKDEEMLAAACRKMAAALKPNGYLITAHAHIREDEPARTGFDWGNPFGVGTIKQVLAAQTGLTLEETIETELYAIHRFRKGPVADPVLRIEGHGTPLDTDVAKHIIWGQAGVNREVAWTTEVTTSIPILMYHRIADEGPAALRRFRTPTEIFRKQMQFLRRQGYYTVTAQTLAELLRSGKPIQGRPVMLTFDDAYLDFLADAFPILAENDFSADVFVVTDKVGGRSDWDSAYGEPAPLMAWSHIQELHQKGISFGSHLVSHTPASAIDNEALLAEAMLSRNALQNRLGTSVESIALPYGATDFRVPGILALAGYGVGFTTQPAKATFSDNLFGLPRLEVRGDRPLEAFPELMGLPGAFIG
;
A
#
# COMPACT_ATOMS: atom_id res chain seq x y z
N MET A 1 -25.73 -16.13 68.81
CA MET A 1 -25.96 -15.29 67.62
C MET A 1 -25.04 -15.80 66.52
N VAL A 2 -25.59 -16.54 65.55
CA VAL A 2 -24.86 -16.88 64.32
C VAL A 2 -24.96 -15.62 63.45
N ILE A 3 -23.84 -14.93 63.26
CA ILE A 3 -23.77 -13.82 62.29
C ILE A 3 -23.97 -14.48 60.93
N ALA A 4 -25.03 -14.12 60.21
CA ALA A 4 -25.23 -14.58 58.84
C ALA A 4 -23.98 -14.21 58.03
N ALA A 5 -23.35 -15.18 57.38
CA ALA A 5 -22.17 -14.93 56.57
C ALA A 5 -22.53 -13.93 55.45
N THR A 6 -21.70 -12.92 55.27
CA THR A 6 -21.87 -11.95 54.17
C THR A 6 -21.82 -12.70 52.83
N PRO A 7 -22.77 -12.45 51.90
CA PRO A 7 -22.76 -13.09 50.59
C PRO A 7 -21.50 -12.69 49.80
N ASP A 8 -20.98 -13.60 48.98
CA ASP A 8 -19.80 -13.33 48.14
C ASP A 8 -20.15 -12.44 46.94
N ILE A 9 -21.39 -12.56 46.44
CA ILE A 9 -21.92 -11.82 45.30
C ILE A 9 -23.40 -11.45 45.51
N SER A 10 -23.77 -10.24 45.10
CA SER A 10 -25.16 -9.76 45.10
C SER A 10 -25.62 -9.51 43.66
N PHE A 11 -26.76 -10.10 43.28
CA PHE A 11 -27.41 -9.88 41.99
C PHE A 11 -28.38 -8.71 42.06
N LEU A 12 -28.27 -7.78 41.11
CA LEU A 12 -29.11 -6.59 40.99
C LEU A 12 -30.14 -6.81 39.88
N ILE A 13 -31.38 -7.15 40.25
CA ILE A 13 -32.41 -7.57 39.31
C ILE A 13 -33.55 -6.54 39.28
N PRO A 14 -33.67 -5.72 38.23
CA PRO A 14 -34.88 -4.93 38.00
C PRO A 14 -35.98 -5.83 37.41
N ALA A 15 -37.19 -5.72 37.94
CA ALA A 15 -38.36 -6.45 37.44
C ALA A 15 -39.48 -5.47 37.09
N TYR A 16 -39.94 -5.50 35.83
CA TYR A 16 -41.11 -4.75 35.39
C TYR A 16 -41.92 -5.60 34.42
N ASN A 17 -43.13 -5.97 34.82
CA ASN A 17 -44.02 -6.85 34.06
C ASN A 17 -43.31 -8.15 33.57
N ALA A 18 -42.75 -8.90 34.52
CA ALA A 18 -41.97 -10.12 34.33
C ALA A 18 -42.63 -11.37 34.95
N ASP A 19 -43.96 -11.41 35.10
CA ASP A 19 -44.71 -12.57 35.64
C ASP A 19 -44.34 -13.89 34.95
N ASP A 20 -44.08 -13.84 33.64
CA ASP A 20 -43.79 -15.00 32.80
C ASP A 20 -42.33 -15.50 32.85
N THR A 21 -41.42 -14.71 33.44
CA THR A 21 -39.97 -14.90 33.25
C THR A 21 -39.18 -14.87 34.56
N LEU A 22 -39.62 -14.08 35.54
CA LEU A 22 -38.89 -13.88 36.80
C LEU A 22 -38.63 -15.19 37.57
N ALA A 23 -39.58 -16.13 37.55
CA ALA A 23 -39.43 -17.41 38.23
C ALA A 23 -38.27 -18.24 37.66
N GLU A 24 -38.07 -18.21 36.34
CA GLU A 24 -36.98 -18.93 35.66
C GLU A 24 -35.62 -18.26 35.94
N CYS A 25 -35.59 -16.93 35.88
CA CYS A 25 -34.42 -16.13 36.25
C CYS A 25 -33.92 -16.48 37.66
N LEU A 26 -34.82 -16.44 38.67
CA LEU A 26 -34.47 -16.77 40.05
C LEU A 26 -34.13 -18.26 40.24
N ALA A 27 -34.80 -19.17 39.53
CA ALA A 27 -34.46 -20.59 39.56
C ALA A 27 -33.02 -20.84 39.09
N SER A 28 -32.52 -20.06 38.13
CA SER A 28 -31.12 -20.18 37.66
C SER A 28 -30.09 -19.80 38.73
N LEU A 29 -30.42 -18.85 39.61
CA LEU A 29 -29.61 -18.50 40.78
C LEU A 29 -29.68 -19.60 41.86
N GLN A 30 -30.87 -20.16 42.08
CA GLN A 30 -31.08 -21.28 43.01
C GLN A 30 -30.29 -22.53 42.63
N GLN A 31 -30.04 -22.74 41.34
CA GLN A 31 -29.28 -23.86 40.79
C GLN A 31 -27.76 -23.64 40.78
N GLN A 32 -27.26 -22.49 41.24
CA GLN A 32 -25.82 -22.22 41.27
C GLN A 32 -25.07 -23.21 42.16
N SER A 33 -23.92 -23.67 41.66
CA SER A 33 -22.96 -24.55 42.35
C SER A 33 -22.44 -23.98 43.67
N ARG A 34 -22.40 -22.64 43.80
CA ARG A 34 -22.13 -21.93 45.06
C ARG A 34 -23.42 -21.35 45.61
N SER A 35 -23.65 -21.55 46.92
CA SER A 35 -24.88 -21.12 47.59
C SER A 35 -24.77 -19.77 48.32
N ASN A 36 -23.55 -19.23 48.52
CA ASN A 36 -23.29 -17.98 49.24
C ASN A 36 -23.46 -16.74 48.36
N TRP A 37 -24.70 -16.43 48.00
CA TRP A 37 -25.07 -15.28 47.19
C TRP A 37 -26.35 -14.63 47.69
N GLN A 38 -26.63 -13.42 47.23
CA GLN A 38 -27.87 -12.70 47.48
C GLN A 38 -28.46 -12.19 46.16
N ALA A 39 -29.78 -12.25 46.00
CA ALA A 39 -30.47 -11.60 44.90
C ALA A 39 -31.32 -10.47 45.46
N VAL A 40 -31.09 -9.23 45.00
CA VAL A 40 -31.93 -8.09 45.33
C VAL A 40 -32.80 -7.79 44.13
N VAL A 41 -34.09 -8.09 44.24
CA VAL A 41 -35.06 -7.94 43.16
C VAL A 41 -35.92 -6.73 43.44
N VAL A 42 -35.88 -5.74 42.56
CA VAL A 42 -36.64 -4.50 42.68
C VAL A 42 -37.76 -4.50 41.65
N ASP A 43 -39.00 -4.63 42.10
CA ASP A 43 -40.19 -4.41 41.27
C ASP A 43 -40.35 -2.91 40.99
N ASP A 44 -40.12 -2.53 39.73
CA ASP A 44 -40.14 -1.16 39.21
C ASP A 44 -41.57 -0.76 38.76
N GLY A 45 -42.54 -1.01 39.64
CA GLY A 45 -43.93 -0.62 39.45
C GLY A 45 -44.71 -1.48 38.47
N SER A 46 -44.53 -2.81 38.50
CA SER A 46 -45.28 -3.75 37.66
C SER A 46 -46.79 -3.66 37.85
N THR A 47 -47.51 -3.97 36.78
CA THR A 47 -48.99 -3.98 36.71
C THR A 47 -49.57 -5.39 36.57
N ASP A 48 -48.72 -6.39 36.35
CA ASP A 48 -49.06 -7.81 36.31
C ASP A 48 -48.76 -8.49 37.67
N ARG A 49 -48.64 -9.82 37.68
CA ARG A 49 -48.41 -10.61 38.90
C ARG A 49 -46.94 -10.72 39.33
N THR A 50 -46.04 -9.90 38.77
CA THR A 50 -44.59 -9.96 39.04
C THR A 50 -44.28 -9.89 40.54
N TRP A 51 -44.96 -9.02 41.27
CA TRP A 51 -44.73 -8.86 42.70
C TRP A 51 -45.22 -10.04 43.51
N GLU A 52 -46.38 -10.59 43.18
CA GLU A 52 -46.93 -11.78 43.81
C GLU A 52 -46.01 -12.98 43.62
N VAL A 53 -45.44 -13.15 42.42
CA VAL A 53 -44.44 -14.17 42.11
C VAL A 53 -43.17 -13.95 42.96
N LEU A 54 -42.63 -12.74 42.98
CA LEU A 54 -41.45 -12.39 43.75
C LEU A 54 -41.63 -12.64 45.26
N GLU A 55 -42.74 -12.17 45.83
CA GLU A 55 -43.04 -12.34 47.25
C GLU A 55 -43.22 -13.82 47.60
N GLY A 56 -43.84 -14.61 46.71
CA GLY A 56 -43.98 -16.05 46.88
C GLY A 56 -42.63 -16.78 46.97
N ILE A 57 -41.67 -16.41 46.11
CA ILE A 57 -40.34 -17.01 46.08
C ILE A 57 -39.50 -16.54 47.28
N ALA A 58 -39.51 -15.25 47.60
CA ALA A 58 -38.75 -14.71 48.73
C ALA A 58 -39.18 -15.28 50.09
N LYS A 59 -40.43 -15.73 50.23
CA LYS A 59 -40.91 -16.44 51.43
C LYS A 59 -40.25 -17.81 51.63
N THR A 60 -39.77 -18.45 50.57
CA THR A 60 -39.18 -19.80 50.62
C THR A 60 -37.65 -19.81 50.50
N ASP A 61 -37.04 -18.73 50.01
CA ASP A 61 -35.59 -18.60 49.88
C ASP A 61 -35.10 -17.24 50.42
N SER A 62 -34.48 -17.27 51.61
CA SER A 62 -34.02 -16.06 52.31
C SER A 62 -32.86 -15.33 51.64
N ARG A 63 -32.26 -15.90 50.58
CA ARG A 63 -31.23 -15.22 49.78
C ARG A 63 -31.82 -14.18 48.83
N ILE A 64 -33.13 -14.21 48.61
CA ILE A 64 -33.86 -13.32 47.71
C ILE A 64 -34.50 -12.20 48.55
N LEU A 65 -34.05 -10.97 48.32
CA LEU A 65 -34.54 -9.77 48.98
C LEU A 65 -35.47 -9.00 48.03
N PRO A 66 -36.79 -9.01 48.29
CA PRO A 66 -37.74 -8.27 47.48
C PRO A 66 -37.80 -6.80 47.91
N ALA A 67 -37.81 -5.89 46.94
CA ALA A 67 -38.04 -4.46 47.13
C ALA A 67 -38.94 -3.93 46.02
N ARG A 68 -39.59 -2.78 46.27
CA ARG A 68 -40.54 -2.17 45.33
C ARG A 68 -40.33 -0.68 45.23
N GLN A 69 -40.55 -0.12 44.04
CA GLN A 69 -40.55 1.30 43.78
C GLN A 69 -41.60 1.66 42.72
N PRO A 70 -42.02 2.94 42.61
CA PRO A 70 -42.72 3.42 41.42
C PRO A 70 -41.83 3.26 40.18
N ASN A 71 -42.44 3.05 39.00
CA ASN A 71 -41.71 2.90 37.74
C ASN A 71 -40.82 4.12 37.46
N ALA A 72 -39.51 3.92 37.63
CA ALA A 72 -38.47 4.94 37.45
C ALA A 72 -37.37 4.48 36.47
N GLY A 73 -37.50 3.28 35.89
CA GLY A 73 -36.58 2.71 34.92
C GLY A 73 -35.58 1.72 35.53
N ALA A 74 -35.05 0.84 34.67
CA ALA A 74 -34.16 -0.24 35.06
C ALA A 74 -32.87 0.24 35.77
N ALA A 75 -32.28 1.35 35.33
CA ALA A 75 -31.12 1.97 35.97
C ALA A 75 -31.42 2.40 37.41
N ALA A 76 -32.56 3.06 37.65
CA ALA A 76 -32.97 3.47 38.99
C ALA A 76 -33.26 2.27 39.90
N ALA A 77 -33.93 1.24 39.36
CA ALA A 77 -34.17 -0.01 40.08
C ALA A 77 -32.86 -0.74 40.45
N ARG A 78 -31.86 -0.75 39.56
CA ARG A 78 -30.51 -1.30 39.86
C ARG A 78 -29.75 -0.49 40.89
N ASN A 79 -29.81 0.85 40.82
CA ASN A 79 -29.24 1.71 41.86
C ASN A 79 -29.91 1.47 43.23
N HIS A 80 -31.23 1.25 43.24
CA HIS A 80 -31.95 0.85 44.45
C HIS A 80 -31.51 -0.52 44.97
N ALA A 81 -31.40 -1.51 44.08
CA ALA A 81 -30.91 -2.84 44.44
C ALA A 81 -29.49 -2.76 45.03
N ALA A 82 -28.59 -1.96 44.44
CA ALA A 82 -27.21 -1.80 44.89
C ALA A 82 -27.11 -1.21 46.31
N ARG A 83 -28.02 -0.30 46.69
CA ARG A 83 -28.08 0.24 48.07
C ARG A 83 -28.46 -0.81 49.11
N LEU A 84 -29.22 -1.83 48.71
CA LEU A 84 -29.68 -2.92 49.56
C LEU A 84 -28.76 -4.15 49.51
N ALA A 85 -27.90 -4.25 48.50
CA ALA A 85 -26.93 -5.33 48.36
C ALA A 85 -25.99 -5.39 49.57
N ALA A 86 -25.56 -6.59 49.95
CA ALA A 86 -24.65 -6.82 51.07
C ALA A 86 -23.26 -7.32 50.62
N ALA A 87 -23.13 -7.86 49.41
CA ALA A 87 -21.88 -8.44 48.93
C ALA A 87 -20.85 -7.39 48.47
N PRO A 88 -19.55 -7.73 48.49
CA PRO A 88 -18.49 -6.89 47.92
C PRO A 88 -18.48 -6.90 46.39
N LEU A 89 -18.98 -7.97 45.77
CA LEU A 89 -19.08 -8.09 44.31
C LEU A 89 -20.55 -8.02 43.87
N LEU A 90 -20.78 -7.37 42.74
CA LEU A 90 -22.09 -7.18 42.15
C LEU A 90 -22.15 -7.81 40.77
N CYS A 91 -23.32 -8.34 40.42
CA CYS A 91 -23.67 -8.74 39.06
C CYS A 91 -25.05 -8.17 38.76
N MET A 92 -25.24 -7.59 37.59
CA MET A 92 -26.57 -7.23 37.12
C MET A 92 -27.20 -8.45 36.43
N LEU A 93 -28.49 -8.67 36.57
CA LEU A 93 -29.20 -9.74 35.86
C LEU A 93 -30.59 -9.22 35.49
N ASP A 94 -30.98 -9.37 34.23
CA ASP A 94 -32.34 -9.02 33.81
C ASP A 94 -33.33 -10.12 34.23
N ALA A 95 -34.56 -9.73 34.58
CA ALA A 95 -35.59 -10.64 35.09
C ALA A 95 -36.07 -11.69 34.07
N ASP A 96 -35.65 -11.58 32.80
CA ASP A 96 -35.96 -12.51 31.70
C ASP A 96 -34.78 -13.33 31.18
N ASP A 97 -33.61 -13.14 31.78
CA ASP A 97 -32.39 -13.87 31.47
C ASP A 97 -32.06 -14.91 32.54
N TRP A 98 -31.14 -15.83 32.21
CA TRP A 98 -30.66 -16.83 33.16
C TRP A 98 -29.16 -17.11 33.01
N LEU A 99 -28.60 -17.69 34.06
CA LEU A 99 -27.16 -17.99 34.16
C LEU A 99 -26.90 -19.49 34.21
N ASP A 100 -25.74 -19.90 33.71
CA ASP A 100 -25.24 -21.27 33.81
C ASP A 100 -25.00 -21.64 35.30
N PRO A 101 -25.27 -22.88 35.74
CA PRO A 101 -25.05 -23.31 37.14
C PRO A 101 -23.62 -23.11 37.68
N THR A 102 -22.63 -22.94 36.79
CA THR A 102 -21.22 -22.69 37.13
C THR A 102 -20.82 -21.20 37.05
N PHE A 103 -21.77 -20.29 36.84
CA PHE A 103 -21.50 -18.85 36.69
C PHE A 103 -20.75 -18.30 37.91
N ILE A 104 -21.32 -18.44 39.11
CA ILE A 104 -20.72 -17.85 40.33
C ILE A 104 -19.33 -18.42 40.60
N GLU A 105 -19.17 -19.75 40.55
CA GLU A 105 -17.86 -20.36 40.81
C GLU A 105 -16.78 -19.92 39.80
N SER A 106 -17.16 -19.71 38.54
CA SER A 106 -16.22 -19.34 37.48
C SER A 106 -15.86 -17.86 37.56
N MET A 107 -16.85 -16.99 37.77
CA MET A 107 -16.66 -15.54 37.77
C MET A 107 -15.93 -15.05 39.02
N LEU A 108 -16.18 -15.65 40.19
CA LEU A 108 -15.50 -15.28 41.45
C LEU A 108 -14.00 -15.58 41.45
N LEU A 109 -13.51 -16.48 40.59
CA LEU A 109 -12.07 -16.72 40.44
C LEU A 109 -11.36 -15.58 39.69
N ALA A 110 -12.11 -14.80 38.92
CA ALA A 110 -11.59 -13.76 38.04
C ALA A 110 -11.91 -12.34 38.50
N ALA A 111 -12.90 -12.13 39.39
CA ALA A 111 -13.28 -10.82 39.92
C ALA A 111 -12.61 -10.54 41.28
N GLY A 112 -12.43 -9.26 41.62
CA GLY A 112 -11.85 -8.88 42.91
C GLY A 112 -11.97 -7.39 43.21
N ASP A 113 -12.23 -7.07 44.48
CA ASP A 113 -12.37 -5.71 45.01
C ASP A 113 -11.03 -5.13 45.53
N ALA A 114 -9.92 -5.58 44.96
CA ALA A 114 -8.57 -5.11 45.31
C ALA A 114 -8.25 -3.78 44.58
N SER A 115 -7.06 -3.23 44.81
CA SER A 115 -6.53 -2.12 43.99
C SER A 115 -5.41 -2.66 43.09
N PRO A 116 -5.55 -2.61 41.75
CA PRO A 116 -6.72 -2.14 41.01
C PRO A 116 -7.93 -3.08 41.13
N ALA A 117 -9.12 -2.51 40.96
CA ALA A 117 -10.38 -3.26 40.93
C ALA A 117 -10.40 -4.19 39.71
N VAL A 118 -10.86 -5.43 39.90
CA VAL A 118 -10.88 -6.45 38.84
C VAL A 118 -12.32 -6.83 38.51
N ILE A 119 -12.68 -6.62 37.25
CA ILE A 119 -13.98 -6.94 36.66
C ILE A 119 -13.84 -8.25 35.87
N ALA A 120 -14.64 -9.25 36.21
CA ALA A 120 -14.73 -10.49 35.43
C ALA A 120 -15.85 -10.37 34.39
N TYR A 121 -15.61 -10.88 33.18
CA TYR A 121 -16.61 -10.96 32.13
C TYR A 121 -16.55 -12.28 31.37
N CYS A 122 -17.68 -12.76 30.85
CA CYS A 122 -17.77 -14.03 30.12
C CYS A 122 -18.51 -13.89 28.77
N ALA A 123 -18.51 -14.98 27.99
CA ALA A 123 -19.34 -15.09 26.78
C ALA A 123 -20.80 -15.40 27.15
N TYR A 124 -21.71 -15.16 26.21
CA TYR A 124 -23.14 -15.45 26.37
C TYR A 124 -23.75 -16.03 25.08
N ARG A 125 -24.99 -16.49 25.16
CA ARG A 125 -25.80 -16.85 23.99
C ARG A 125 -27.07 -16.03 23.97
N ARG A 126 -27.50 -15.62 22.78
CA ARG A 126 -28.87 -15.16 22.57
C ARG A 126 -29.79 -16.36 22.42
N VAL A 127 -31.00 -16.22 22.95
CA VAL A 127 -32.07 -17.20 22.82
C VAL A 127 -33.21 -16.55 22.07
N ALA A 128 -33.47 -17.08 20.88
CA ALA A 128 -34.51 -16.58 20.00
C ALA A 128 -35.91 -16.75 20.63
N PRO A 129 -36.93 -16.03 20.16
CA PRO A 129 -38.29 -16.13 20.71
C PRO A 129 -38.91 -17.53 20.67
N ASP A 130 -38.41 -18.41 19.80
CA ASP A 130 -38.83 -19.83 19.69
C ASP A 130 -38.08 -20.77 20.66
N GLY A 131 -37.18 -20.23 21.50
CA GLY A 131 -36.36 -20.97 22.46
C GLY A 131 -35.05 -21.51 21.88
N ARG A 132 -34.74 -21.28 20.59
CA ARG A 132 -33.49 -21.73 19.98
C ARG A 132 -32.29 -20.95 20.52
N LEU A 133 -31.26 -21.67 20.93
CA LEU A 133 -29.96 -21.09 21.27
C LEU A 133 -29.22 -20.67 20.00
N MET A 134 -28.86 -19.39 19.91
CA MET A 134 -28.00 -18.87 18.85
C MET A 134 -26.52 -19.19 19.13
N GLN A 135 -25.65 -18.80 18.20
CA GLN A 135 -24.19 -18.87 18.38
C GLN A 135 -23.72 -18.16 19.66
N VAL A 136 -22.56 -18.60 20.15
CA VAL A 136 -21.93 -17.99 21.32
C VAL A 136 -21.36 -16.63 20.92
N GLU A 137 -21.81 -15.59 21.60
CA GLU A 137 -21.31 -14.23 21.51
C GLU A 137 -20.00 -14.14 22.30
N GLN A 138 -18.89 -14.06 21.56
CA GLN A 138 -17.56 -13.97 22.15
C GLN A 138 -17.26 -12.52 22.54
N ALA A 139 -16.98 -12.29 23.82
CA ALA A 139 -16.54 -10.99 24.27
C ALA A 139 -15.11 -10.68 23.77
N PRO A 140 -14.81 -9.46 23.29
CA PRO A 140 -13.47 -9.10 22.84
C PRO A 140 -12.44 -9.15 23.98
N MET A 141 -11.15 -9.09 23.64
CA MET A 141 -10.08 -8.96 24.63
C MET A 141 -10.02 -7.51 25.13
N LEU A 142 -10.28 -7.31 26.42
CA LEU A 142 -10.43 -5.98 27.03
C LEU A 142 -9.26 -5.61 27.97
N THR A 143 -8.06 -6.12 27.69
CA THR A 143 -6.88 -5.89 28.56
C THR A 143 -6.33 -4.46 28.40
N GLY A 144 -6.07 -3.80 29.53
CA GLY A 144 -5.49 -2.44 29.56
C GLY A 144 -6.31 -1.42 28.77
N ASP A 145 -5.65 -0.64 27.91
CA ASP A 145 -6.32 0.39 27.11
C ASP A 145 -7.28 -0.16 26.04
N ALA A 146 -7.28 -1.48 25.77
CA ALA A 146 -8.25 -2.09 24.87
C ALA A 146 -9.69 -1.93 25.39
N ALA A 147 -9.90 -2.00 26.71
CA ALA A 147 -11.22 -1.73 27.30
C ALA A 147 -11.69 -0.31 27.00
N LYS A 148 -10.81 0.68 27.19
CA LYS A 148 -11.14 2.09 26.93
C LYS A 148 -11.47 2.32 25.45
N ARG A 149 -10.71 1.70 24.54
CA ARG A 149 -10.96 1.77 23.09
C ARG A 149 -12.31 1.17 22.72
N GLU A 150 -12.59 -0.05 23.16
CA GLU A 150 -13.83 -0.75 22.81
C GLU A 150 -15.05 -0.02 23.39
N PHE A 151 -15.06 0.29 24.69
CA PHE A 151 -16.19 0.97 25.33
C PHE A 151 -16.34 2.45 24.95
N SER A 152 -15.36 3.04 24.29
CA SER A 152 -15.57 4.35 23.65
C SER A 152 -16.33 4.25 22.34
N SER A 153 -16.38 3.05 21.74
CA SER A 153 -17.00 2.81 20.44
C SER A 153 -18.32 2.06 20.51
N PHE A 154 -18.44 1.06 21.39
CA PHE A 154 -19.58 0.15 21.44
C PHE A 154 -19.73 -0.56 22.78
N CYS A 155 -20.95 -1.02 23.08
CA CYS A 155 -21.19 -1.89 24.22
C CYS A 155 -20.81 -3.33 23.90
N ALA A 156 -19.60 -3.74 24.25
CA ALA A 156 -19.09 -5.07 23.93
C ALA A 156 -19.53 -6.19 24.89
N LEU A 157 -20.16 -5.86 26.02
CA LEU A 157 -20.57 -6.81 27.05
C LEU A 157 -22.05 -6.68 27.34
N ALA A 158 -22.79 -7.80 27.28
CA ALA A 158 -24.16 -7.83 27.78
C ALA A 158 -24.16 -7.71 29.31
N ILE A 159 -25.15 -6.99 29.84
CA ILE A 159 -25.21 -6.57 31.24
C ILE A 159 -25.04 -7.72 32.26
N HIS A 160 -25.56 -8.91 31.94
CA HIS A 160 -25.56 -10.09 32.80
C HIS A 160 -24.31 -10.96 32.68
N THR A 161 -23.31 -10.56 31.90
CA THR A 161 -22.05 -11.31 31.74
C THR A 161 -20.93 -10.81 32.64
N VAL A 162 -21.19 -9.78 33.45
CA VAL A 162 -20.16 -9.00 34.12
C VAL A 162 -20.32 -9.04 35.64
N VAL A 163 -19.24 -9.40 36.34
CA VAL A 163 -19.12 -9.29 37.79
C VAL A 163 -18.10 -8.21 38.12
N PHE A 164 -18.52 -7.20 38.88
CA PHE A 164 -17.71 -6.01 39.16
C PHE A 164 -17.75 -5.65 40.66
N PRO A 165 -16.75 -4.92 41.17
CA PRO A 165 -16.73 -4.55 42.57
C PRO A 165 -17.76 -3.49 42.95
N ARG A 166 -18.40 -3.68 44.10
CA ARG A 166 -19.35 -2.72 44.67
C ARG A 166 -18.69 -1.37 44.96
N SER A 167 -17.48 -1.39 45.51
CA SER A 167 -16.75 -0.17 45.85
C SER A 167 -16.56 0.74 44.63
N LEU A 168 -16.25 0.14 43.46
CA LEU A 168 -16.09 0.84 42.20
C LEU A 168 -17.42 1.39 41.68
N PHE A 169 -18.51 0.63 41.82
CA PHE A 169 -19.85 1.09 41.46
C PHE A 169 -20.28 2.31 42.29
N GLU A 170 -20.07 2.27 43.60
CA GLU A 170 -20.38 3.37 44.52
C GLU A 170 -19.49 4.59 44.25
N LEU A 171 -18.18 4.39 44.03
CA LEU A 171 -17.21 5.44 43.70
C LEU A 171 -17.64 6.23 42.45
N LEU A 172 -18.16 5.52 41.44
CA LEU A 172 -18.59 6.10 40.17
C LEU A 172 -20.02 6.65 40.19
N GLY A 173 -20.72 6.58 41.33
CA GLY A 173 -22.09 7.08 41.50
C GLY A 173 -23.18 6.19 40.90
N GLY A 174 -22.89 4.92 40.64
CA GLY A 174 -23.84 3.95 40.10
C GLY A 174 -24.14 4.12 38.60
N MET A 175 -25.34 3.70 38.18
CA MET A 175 -25.83 3.84 36.80
C MET A 175 -26.42 5.23 36.57
N ASP A 176 -26.27 5.75 35.34
CA ASP A 176 -26.91 7.00 34.93
C ASP A 176 -28.39 6.79 34.64
N GLU A 177 -29.24 7.20 35.58
CA GLU A 177 -30.71 7.08 35.51
C GLU A 177 -31.35 7.92 34.39
N THR A 178 -30.59 8.81 33.73
CA THR A 178 -31.08 9.59 32.60
C THR A 178 -31.01 8.85 31.26
N LEU A 179 -30.33 7.71 31.20
CA LEU A 179 -30.28 6.84 30.02
C LEU A 179 -31.45 5.84 30.06
N GLN A 180 -32.05 5.57 28.90
CA GLN A 180 -33.13 4.59 28.77
C GLN A 180 -32.63 3.27 28.14
N THR A 181 -31.51 3.36 27.43
CA THR A 181 -30.74 2.24 26.88
C THR A 181 -29.24 2.58 27.00
N GLY A 182 -28.37 1.56 27.09
CA GLY A 182 -26.92 1.76 27.16
C GLY A 182 -26.40 2.27 28.51
N GLU A 183 -27.21 2.15 29.56
CA GLU A 183 -26.81 2.48 30.93
C GLU A 183 -25.65 1.60 31.45
N ASP A 184 -25.58 0.36 30.98
CA ASP A 184 -24.49 -0.59 31.25
C ASP A 184 -23.23 -0.21 30.47
N TRP A 185 -23.38 0.16 29.21
CA TRP A 185 -22.30 0.68 28.37
C TRP A 185 -21.61 1.89 29.00
N ASP A 186 -22.39 2.87 29.46
CA ASP A 186 -21.88 4.04 30.19
C ASP A 186 -21.08 3.64 31.44
N LEU A 187 -21.56 2.65 32.20
CA LEU A 187 -20.89 2.15 33.38
C LEU A 187 -19.57 1.45 33.04
N TRP A 188 -19.56 0.53 32.08
CA TRP A 188 -18.35 -0.18 31.65
C TRP A 188 -17.29 0.78 31.15
N GLN A 189 -17.70 1.79 30.39
CA GLN A 189 -16.83 2.88 29.97
C GLN A 189 -16.23 3.61 31.17
N ARG A 190 -17.05 4.10 32.11
CA ARG A 190 -16.54 4.81 33.30
C ARG A 190 -15.61 3.94 34.14
N MET A 191 -15.89 2.65 34.28
CA MET A 191 -15.02 1.69 34.98
C MET A 191 -13.67 1.51 34.28
N ALA A 192 -13.65 1.38 32.95
CA ALA A 192 -12.41 1.31 32.19
C ALA A 192 -11.57 2.59 32.32
N PHE A 193 -12.20 3.76 32.27
CA PHE A 193 -11.51 5.04 32.47
C PHE A 193 -11.07 5.27 33.93
N ALA A 194 -11.72 4.62 34.91
CA ALA A 194 -11.29 4.61 36.31
C ALA A 194 -10.10 3.67 36.60
N GLY A 195 -9.64 2.90 35.60
CA GLY A 195 -8.48 2.02 35.72
C GLY A 195 -8.79 0.61 36.20
N ALA A 196 -10.03 0.15 36.06
CA ALA A 196 -10.39 -1.24 36.35
C ALA A 196 -9.71 -2.22 35.38
N GLU A 197 -9.27 -3.37 35.90
CA GLU A 197 -8.75 -4.47 35.10
C GLU A 197 -9.91 -5.37 34.64
N PHE A 198 -10.00 -5.67 33.35
CA PHE A 198 -11.00 -6.59 32.80
C PHE A 198 -10.38 -7.97 32.57
N ARG A 199 -10.91 -9.00 33.22
CA ARG A 199 -10.48 -10.40 33.09
C ARG A 199 -11.55 -11.24 32.43
N ARG A 200 -11.20 -11.84 31.29
CA ARG A 200 -12.08 -12.72 30.54
C ARG A 200 -12.14 -14.11 31.18
N VAL A 201 -13.34 -14.65 31.33
CA VAL A 201 -13.60 -16.05 31.65
C VAL A 201 -14.02 -16.74 30.36
N ASP A 202 -13.20 -17.70 29.90
CA ASP A 202 -13.39 -18.42 28.63
C ASP A 202 -14.49 -19.49 28.71
N LYS A 203 -15.69 -19.08 29.14
CA LYS A 203 -16.90 -19.90 29.20
C LYS A 203 -18.09 -19.08 28.74
N CYS A 204 -19.07 -19.75 28.14
CA CYS A 204 -20.40 -19.19 27.91
C CYS A 204 -21.25 -19.47 29.14
N LEU A 205 -21.49 -18.46 29.98
CA LEU A 205 -22.13 -18.65 31.30
C LEU A 205 -23.47 -17.91 31.44
N ALA A 206 -23.94 -17.28 30.38
CA ALA A 206 -25.11 -16.43 30.39
C ALA A 206 -25.98 -16.62 29.14
N PHE A 207 -27.28 -16.41 29.30
CA PHE A 207 -28.27 -16.61 28.26
C PHE A 207 -29.22 -15.40 28.21
N TYR A 208 -29.14 -14.66 27.11
CA TYR A 208 -29.95 -13.48 26.79
C TYR A 208 -31.23 -13.91 26.10
N ARG A 209 -32.40 -13.68 26.68
CA ARG A 209 -33.70 -13.95 26.04
C ARG A 209 -34.13 -12.79 25.14
N MET A 210 -34.33 -13.07 23.86
CA MET A 210 -34.85 -12.07 22.93
C MET A 210 -36.37 -12.09 22.92
N LYS A 211 -37.00 -10.95 23.26
CA LYS A 211 -38.46 -10.77 23.20
C LYS A 211 -38.88 -9.46 22.56
N ALA A 212 -40.07 -9.47 21.97
CA ALA A 212 -40.72 -8.26 21.46
C ALA A 212 -41.13 -7.33 22.62
N GLY A 213 -41.15 -6.02 22.38
CA GLY A 213 -41.51 -5.03 23.41
C GLY A 213 -40.45 -4.79 24.49
N SER A 214 -39.23 -5.33 24.33
CA SER A 214 -38.08 -5.01 25.18
C SER A 214 -37.66 -3.54 25.06
N LEU A 215 -36.98 -3.01 26.08
CA LEU A 215 -36.46 -1.63 26.08
C LEU A 215 -35.50 -1.38 24.90
N SER A 216 -34.65 -2.36 24.61
CA SER A 216 -33.75 -2.37 23.44
C SER A 216 -34.49 -2.54 22.11
N GLY A 217 -35.82 -2.63 22.10
CA GLY A 217 -36.68 -2.70 20.92
C GLY A 217 -36.78 -1.40 20.13
N ASP A 218 -36.59 -0.25 20.77
CA ASP A 218 -36.84 1.10 20.21
C ASP A 218 -35.57 1.69 19.56
N PRO A 219 -35.49 1.77 18.22
CA PRO A 219 -34.29 2.22 17.52
C PRO A 219 -33.91 3.67 17.81
N VAL A 220 -34.89 4.55 18.07
CA VAL A 220 -34.65 5.96 18.35
C VAL A 220 -33.94 6.12 19.69
N LYS A 221 -34.39 5.40 20.71
CA LYS A 221 -33.74 5.42 22.04
C LYS A 221 -32.31 4.89 21.96
N MET A 222 -32.10 3.79 21.26
CA MET A 222 -30.78 3.17 21.12
C MET A 222 -29.77 4.11 20.48
N VAL A 223 -30.11 4.72 19.33
CA VAL A 223 -29.21 5.65 18.65
C VAL A 223 -28.98 6.92 19.49
N ARG A 224 -30.04 7.49 20.06
CA ARG A 224 -29.95 8.70 20.91
C ARG A 224 -29.03 8.46 22.11
N ASP A 225 -29.22 7.37 22.85
CA ASP A 225 -28.45 7.13 24.07
C ASP A 225 -27.01 6.70 23.72
N ALA A 226 -26.80 5.99 22.61
CA ALA A 226 -25.45 5.73 22.09
C ALA A 226 -24.67 7.00 21.76
N VAL A 227 -25.31 8.00 21.16
CA VAL A 227 -24.72 9.33 20.95
C VAL A 227 -24.30 9.95 22.28
N ARG A 228 -25.14 9.85 23.32
CA ARG A 228 -24.82 10.37 24.67
C ARG A 228 -23.62 9.65 25.29
N VAL A 229 -23.58 8.32 25.22
CA VAL A 229 -22.48 7.51 25.80
C VAL A 229 -21.16 7.73 25.07
N THR A 230 -21.17 7.78 23.73
CA THR A 230 -19.95 8.06 22.94
C THR A 230 -19.43 9.48 23.16
N THR A 231 -20.32 10.47 23.33
CA THR A 231 -19.94 11.86 23.65
C THR A 231 -19.27 11.96 25.03
N LYS A 232 -19.77 11.20 26.03
CA LYS A 232 -19.11 11.10 27.34
C LYS A 232 -17.73 10.45 27.22
N ALA A 233 -17.59 9.40 26.42
CA ALA A 233 -16.31 8.75 26.16
C ALA A 233 -15.26 9.73 25.64
N GLN A 234 -15.65 10.56 24.66
CA GLN A 234 -14.79 11.59 24.10
C GLN A 234 -14.33 12.56 25.20
N THR A 235 -15.23 12.97 26.08
CA THR A 235 -14.92 13.85 27.21
C THR A 235 -13.93 13.21 28.18
N LEU A 236 -14.11 11.93 28.52
CA LEU A 236 -13.20 11.19 29.40
C LEU A 236 -11.81 11.03 28.78
N ARG A 237 -11.74 10.71 27.48
CA ARG A 237 -10.50 10.60 26.73
C ARG A 237 -9.72 11.91 26.70
N MET A 238 -10.39 13.03 26.42
CA MET A 238 -9.77 14.36 26.43
C MET A 238 -9.19 14.72 27.81
N ARG A 239 -9.90 14.39 28.89
CA ARG A 239 -9.43 14.63 30.27
C ARG A 239 -8.17 13.84 30.63
N GLN A 240 -7.97 12.66 30.04
CA GLN A 240 -6.79 11.82 30.29
C GLN A 240 -5.64 12.05 29.29
N CYS A 241 -5.76 13.04 28.39
CA CYS A 241 -4.75 13.38 27.39
C CYS A 241 -4.29 12.18 26.52
N LEU A 242 -5.19 11.22 26.24
CA LEU A 242 -4.88 10.07 25.39
C LEU A 242 -4.82 10.52 23.91
N SER A 243 -3.72 10.17 23.21
CA SER A 243 -3.35 10.71 21.89
C SER A 243 -4.34 10.42 20.76
N ALA A 244 -4.16 11.16 19.65
CA ALA A 244 -5.07 11.34 18.52
C ALA A 244 -5.41 10.09 17.68
N GLU A 245 -6.49 10.23 16.91
CA GLU A 245 -7.29 9.22 16.22
C GLU A 245 -6.63 8.64 14.97
N GLY A 246 -7.06 7.43 14.58
CA GLY A 246 -6.73 6.82 13.29
C GLY A 246 -6.50 5.31 13.38
N PRO A 247 -6.51 4.59 12.25
CA PRO A 247 -6.31 3.14 12.19
C PRO A 247 -5.02 2.68 12.89
N GLU A 248 -3.98 3.53 12.88
CA GLU A 248 -2.68 3.29 13.50
C GLU A 248 -2.72 3.29 15.05
N THR A 249 -3.74 3.89 15.68
CA THR A 249 -3.89 3.96 17.15
C THR A 249 -4.96 3.03 17.71
N GLY A 250 -5.80 2.45 16.85
CA GLY A 250 -6.94 1.61 17.21
C GLY A 250 -8.14 2.35 17.83
N TRP A 251 -8.10 3.69 17.89
CA TRP A 251 -9.22 4.51 18.38
C TRP A 251 -10.13 4.94 17.23
N PHE A 252 -11.43 4.64 17.37
CA PHE A 252 -12.47 5.17 16.49
C PHE A 252 -12.86 6.60 16.88
N THR A 253 -13.20 7.43 15.90
CA THR A 253 -13.78 8.74 16.17
C THR A 253 -15.18 8.56 16.80
N PRO A 254 -15.67 9.53 17.59
CA PRO A 254 -17.03 9.50 18.11
C PRO A 254 -18.07 9.36 17.00
N ALA A 255 -17.93 10.12 15.90
CA ALA A 255 -18.83 10.06 14.76
C ALA A 255 -18.87 8.65 14.12
N LEU A 256 -17.71 8.00 13.94
CA LEU A 256 -17.65 6.64 13.40
C LEU A 256 -18.24 5.59 14.37
N SER A 257 -18.08 5.79 15.67
CA SER A 257 -18.71 4.94 16.70
C SER A 257 -20.23 5.09 16.74
N GLN A 258 -20.72 6.31 16.48
CA GLN A 258 -22.16 6.56 16.35
C GLN A 258 -22.71 5.95 15.06
N LEU A 259 -21.97 6.01 13.95
CA LEU A 259 -22.30 5.30 12.72
C LEU A 259 -22.32 3.78 12.93
N ARG A 260 -21.37 3.22 13.70
CA ARG A 260 -21.38 1.79 14.09
C ARG A 260 -22.71 1.42 14.73
N MET A 261 -23.18 2.21 15.70
CA MET A 261 -24.46 1.95 16.35
C MET A 261 -25.63 2.10 15.39
N LEU A 262 -25.67 3.18 14.59
CA LEU A 262 -26.73 3.40 13.60
C LEU A 262 -26.83 2.21 12.64
N ALA A 263 -25.69 1.78 12.08
CA ALA A 263 -25.62 0.63 11.17
C ALA A 263 -26.14 -0.64 11.84
N TRP A 264 -25.69 -0.95 13.07
CA TRP A 264 -26.16 -2.12 13.80
C TRP A 264 -27.67 -2.07 14.09
N VAL A 265 -28.18 -0.91 14.54
CA VAL A 265 -29.61 -0.71 14.85
C VAL A 265 -30.47 -0.90 13.60
N VAL A 266 -30.09 -0.27 12.48
CA VAL A 266 -30.81 -0.42 11.21
C VAL A 266 -30.80 -1.89 10.75
N SER A 267 -29.66 -2.58 10.91
CA SER A 267 -29.52 -3.99 10.54
C SER A 267 -30.24 -4.97 11.46
N VAL A 268 -30.42 -4.68 12.76
CA VAL A 268 -31.09 -5.60 13.69
C VAL A 268 -32.61 -5.43 13.72
N LYS A 269 -33.13 -4.22 13.47
CA LYS A 269 -34.58 -3.95 13.58
C LYS A 269 -35.37 -4.34 12.35
N LEU A 270 -34.76 -4.32 11.16
CA LEU A 270 -35.29 -4.96 9.96
C LEU A 270 -36.73 -4.54 9.59
N ASP A 271 -37.09 -3.30 9.91
CA ASP A 271 -38.41 -2.75 9.60
C ASP A 271 -38.31 -1.87 8.35
N PRO A 272 -38.90 -2.28 7.21
CA PRO A 272 -38.92 -1.49 5.98
C PRO A 272 -39.55 -0.10 6.13
N ALA A 273 -40.37 0.13 7.16
CA ALA A 273 -40.95 1.43 7.48
C ALA A 273 -40.01 2.33 8.30
N THR A 274 -38.85 1.83 8.75
CA THR A 274 -37.87 2.61 9.49
C THR A 274 -37.31 3.72 8.60
N ASP A 275 -37.51 4.96 9.03
CA ASP A 275 -36.88 6.13 8.42
C ASP A 275 -35.40 6.20 8.85
N VAL A 276 -34.52 5.61 8.04
CA VAL A 276 -33.07 5.61 8.25
C VAL A 276 -32.51 7.04 8.31
N ALA A 277 -33.08 7.98 7.55
CA ALA A 277 -32.63 9.36 7.57
C ALA A 277 -33.02 10.07 8.88
N ALA A 278 -34.21 9.78 9.43
CA ALA A 278 -34.61 10.28 10.74
C ALA A 278 -33.73 9.74 11.87
N LEU A 279 -33.33 8.46 11.82
CA LEU A 279 -32.37 7.90 12.78
C LEU A 279 -30.99 8.53 12.63
N ALA A 280 -30.53 8.75 11.40
CA ALA A 280 -29.26 9.42 11.12
C ALA A 280 -29.24 10.87 11.62
N ALA A 281 -30.38 11.57 11.59
CA ALA A 281 -30.49 12.93 12.10
C ALA A 281 -30.30 13.04 13.63
N LEU A 282 -30.26 11.91 14.36
CA LEU A 282 -29.90 11.88 15.77
C LEU A 282 -28.38 11.99 15.99
N LEU A 283 -27.58 11.71 14.96
CA LEU A 283 -26.12 11.85 15.02
C LEU A 283 -25.76 13.34 14.91
N PRO A 284 -24.84 13.84 15.75
CA PRO A 284 -24.31 15.21 15.62
C PRO A 284 -23.66 15.47 14.25
N GLU A 285 -22.99 14.45 13.70
CA GLU A 285 -22.30 14.50 12.42
C GLU A 285 -22.30 13.11 11.78
N MET A 286 -22.50 13.06 10.46
CA MET A 286 -22.29 11.84 9.67
C MET A 286 -20.81 11.76 9.26
N PRO A 287 -20.07 10.73 9.68
CA PRO A 287 -18.65 10.60 9.36
C PRO A 287 -18.43 10.14 7.92
N ASP A 288 -17.24 10.45 7.39
CA ASP A 288 -16.68 9.73 6.25
C ASP A 288 -16.29 8.31 6.69
N ALA A 289 -16.89 7.30 6.04
CA ALA A 289 -16.67 5.89 6.32
C ALA A 289 -15.61 5.23 5.43
N THR A 290 -14.95 5.98 4.56
CA THR A 290 -13.92 5.44 3.66
C THR A 290 -12.76 4.83 4.44
N GLY A 291 -12.37 3.61 4.06
CA GLY A 291 -11.36 2.81 4.77
C GLY A 291 -11.91 1.96 5.92
N TYR A 292 -13.19 2.11 6.28
CA TYR A 292 -13.87 1.32 7.33
C TYR A 292 -14.94 0.38 6.78
N GLU A 293 -14.97 0.13 5.47
CA GLU A 293 -15.99 -0.68 4.80
C GLU A 293 -16.06 -2.10 5.37
N GLY A 294 -14.91 -2.75 5.59
CA GLY A 294 -14.85 -4.10 6.16
C GLY A 294 -15.44 -4.17 7.57
N PHE A 295 -15.11 -3.18 8.40
CA PHE A 295 -15.65 -3.05 9.76
C PHE A 295 -17.17 -2.85 9.75
N LEU A 296 -17.68 -1.97 8.88
CA LEU A 296 -19.13 -1.76 8.75
C LEU A 296 -19.85 -3.01 8.23
N VAL A 297 -19.22 -3.78 7.34
CA VAL A 297 -19.75 -5.07 6.87
C VAL A 297 -19.89 -6.06 8.03
N ASP A 298 -18.91 -6.16 8.93
CA ASP A 298 -19.01 -6.99 10.13
C ASP A 298 -20.21 -6.58 11.00
N VAL A 299 -20.35 -5.27 11.24
CA VAL A 299 -21.43 -4.70 12.05
C VAL A 299 -22.81 -4.97 11.44
N ILE A 300 -22.93 -4.74 10.13
CA ILE A 300 -24.18 -4.96 9.38
C ILE A 300 -24.55 -6.45 9.39
N MET A 301 -23.61 -7.33 9.03
CA MET A 301 -23.85 -8.78 8.99
C MET A 301 -24.28 -9.31 10.36
N HIS A 302 -23.58 -8.91 11.43
CA HIS A 302 -23.93 -9.27 12.79
C HIS A 302 -25.33 -8.76 13.19
N GLY A 303 -25.67 -7.52 12.84
CA GLY A 303 -27.01 -6.96 13.07
C GLY A 303 -28.10 -7.74 12.33
N LEU A 304 -27.90 -8.04 11.04
CA LEU A 304 -28.85 -8.81 10.21
C LEU A 304 -29.08 -10.22 10.78
N GLN A 305 -28.02 -10.92 11.15
CA GLN A 305 -28.07 -12.25 11.75
C GLN A 305 -28.81 -12.25 13.09
N THR A 306 -28.55 -11.24 13.93
CA THR A 306 -29.25 -11.05 15.20
C THR A 306 -30.74 -10.78 14.97
N GLY A 307 -31.09 -9.88 14.05
CA GLY A 307 -32.48 -9.48 13.80
C GLY A 307 -33.34 -10.57 13.15
N LEU A 308 -32.72 -11.42 12.32
CA LEU A 308 -33.38 -12.56 11.67
C LEU A 308 -33.24 -13.87 12.46
N PHE A 309 -32.58 -13.83 13.62
CA PHE A 309 -32.33 -15.00 14.46
C PHE A 309 -31.63 -16.14 13.68
N THR A 310 -30.65 -15.83 12.83
CA THR A 310 -29.90 -16.84 12.08
C THR A 310 -28.41 -16.82 12.40
N ASP A 311 -27.84 -18.01 12.53
CA ASP A 311 -26.41 -18.22 12.74
C ASP A 311 -25.64 -18.36 11.43
N ARG A 312 -26.33 -18.67 10.33
CA ARG A 312 -25.71 -18.93 9.03
C ARG A 312 -25.88 -17.70 8.13
N PRO A 313 -24.78 -17.13 7.62
CA PRO A 313 -24.87 -15.99 6.71
C PRO A 313 -25.74 -16.26 5.47
N ASP A 314 -25.75 -17.49 4.94
CA ASP A 314 -26.53 -17.82 3.74
C ASP A 314 -28.05 -17.82 3.96
N ASP A 315 -28.53 -17.97 5.20
CA ASP A 315 -29.97 -17.88 5.52
C ASP A 315 -30.51 -16.45 5.32
N LEU A 316 -29.64 -15.43 5.37
CA LEU A 316 -30.04 -14.05 5.12
C LEU A 316 -30.60 -13.85 3.70
N ILE A 317 -30.22 -14.73 2.76
CA ILE A 317 -30.71 -14.70 1.39
C ILE A 317 -32.22 -14.98 1.34
N ASP A 318 -32.75 -15.84 2.21
CA ASP A 318 -34.19 -16.16 2.27
C ASP A 318 -35.06 -14.99 2.73
N ALA A 319 -34.45 -13.98 3.35
CA ALA A 319 -35.12 -12.84 3.94
C ALA A 319 -34.76 -11.51 3.26
N LEU A 320 -34.17 -11.53 2.06
CA LEU A 320 -33.75 -10.32 1.33
C LEU A 320 -34.84 -9.25 1.27
N ASP A 321 -36.08 -9.62 0.94
CA ASP A 321 -37.20 -8.68 0.86
C ASP A 321 -37.48 -7.94 2.19
N LYS A 322 -37.09 -8.53 3.34
CA LYS A 322 -37.26 -7.93 4.65
C LYS A 322 -36.19 -6.89 4.96
N TRP A 323 -34.93 -7.11 4.56
CA TRP A 323 -33.79 -6.31 5.03
C TRP A 323 -33.09 -5.49 3.96
N GLN A 324 -33.19 -5.90 2.69
CA GLN A 324 -32.54 -5.19 1.59
C GLN A 324 -32.98 -3.72 1.45
N PRO A 325 -34.27 -3.34 1.59
CA PRO A 325 -34.67 -1.95 1.46
C PRO A 325 -33.97 -1.02 2.46
N THR A 326 -33.96 -1.38 3.75
CA THR A 326 -33.32 -0.59 4.81
C THR A 326 -31.79 -0.61 4.69
N PHE A 327 -31.21 -1.75 4.30
CA PHE A 327 -29.79 -1.84 3.98
C PHE A 327 -29.41 -0.86 2.87
N LEU A 328 -30.11 -0.87 1.73
CA LEU A 328 -29.80 0.04 0.62
C LEU A 328 -30.00 1.52 1.00
N SER A 329 -30.98 1.83 1.84
CA SER A 329 -31.14 3.20 2.39
C SER A 329 -29.96 3.62 3.27
N LEU A 330 -29.43 2.72 4.12
CA LEU A 330 -28.23 2.95 4.92
C LEU A 330 -26.99 3.14 4.02
N ILE A 331 -26.83 2.29 3.00
CA ILE A 331 -25.71 2.40 2.06
C ILE A 331 -25.75 3.72 1.29
N GLN A 332 -26.92 4.13 0.80
CA GLN A 332 -27.08 5.42 0.13
C GLN A 332 -26.76 6.60 1.05
N LEU A 333 -27.10 6.50 2.34
CA LEU A 333 -26.76 7.52 3.31
C LEU A 333 -25.25 7.59 3.53
N ILE A 334 -24.58 6.45 3.73
CA ILE A 334 -23.11 6.38 3.90
C ILE A 334 -22.41 6.97 2.67
N ASP A 335 -22.85 6.61 1.46
CA ASP A 335 -22.21 7.03 0.21
C ASP A 335 -22.34 8.56 -0.04
N ARG A 336 -23.37 9.23 0.51
CA ARG A 336 -23.49 10.70 0.44
C ARG A 336 -22.49 11.46 1.31
N HIS A 337 -21.96 10.81 2.35
CA HIS A 337 -21.09 11.41 3.36
C HIS A 337 -19.65 10.87 3.32
N SER A 338 -19.38 9.88 2.44
CA SER A 338 -18.08 9.23 2.31
C SER A 338 -17.51 9.44 0.91
N PHE A 339 -16.26 9.01 0.69
CA PHE A 339 -15.68 9.02 -0.65
C PHE A 339 -16.53 8.22 -1.66
N PRO A 340 -16.76 8.71 -2.89
CA PRO A 340 -17.61 8.05 -3.87
C PRO A 340 -17.26 6.58 -4.14
N GLY A 341 -18.24 5.69 -3.98
CA GLY A 341 -18.08 4.24 -4.17
C GLY A 341 -17.86 3.47 -2.86
N THR A 342 -17.77 4.14 -1.71
CA THR A 342 -17.73 3.49 -0.39
C THR A 342 -18.93 2.57 -0.19
N GLY A 343 -20.14 3.02 -0.54
CA GLY A 343 -21.35 2.21 -0.41
C GLY A 343 -21.36 0.98 -1.33
N ARG A 344 -20.77 1.11 -2.53
CA ARG A 344 -20.62 -0.01 -3.47
C ARG A 344 -19.71 -1.10 -2.89
N LYS A 345 -18.56 -0.74 -2.33
CA LYS A 345 -17.64 -1.68 -1.66
C LYS A 345 -18.30 -2.41 -0.49
N ILE A 346 -19.10 -1.73 0.32
CA ILE A 346 -19.87 -2.39 1.40
C ILE A 346 -20.84 -3.41 0.81
N THR A 347 -21.57 -3.05 -0.26
CA THR A 347 -22.50 -3.94 -0.96
C THR A 347 -21.79 -5.18 -1.56
N GLU A 348 -20.61 -4.97 -2.14
CA GLU A 348 -19.74 -6.05 -2.66
C GLU A 348 -19.30 -7.00 -1.57
N ASN A 349 -18.78 -6.48 -0.46
CA ASN A 349 -18.31 -7.29 0.65
C ASN A 349 -19.44 -8.08 1.33
N VAL A 350 -20.63 -7.49 1.49
CA VAL A 350 -21.82 -8.21 1.97
C VAL A 350 -22.20 -9.32 0.99
N SER A 351 -22.32 -9.00 -0.30
CA SER A 351 -22.66 -10.00 -1.34
C SER A 351 -21.66 -11.16 -1.36
N TRP A 352 -20.38 -10.84 -1.25
CA TRP A 352 -19.30 -11.82 -1.21
C TRP A 352 -19.40 -12.75 0.00
N ARG A 353 -19.65 -12.22 1.20
CA ARG A 353 -19.82 -13.04 2.42
C ARG A 353 -21.03 -13.95 2.34
N LEU A 354 -22.16 -13.44 1.85
CA LEU A 354 -23.38 -14.22 1.66
C LEU A 354 -23.16 -15.39 0.70
N THR A 355 -22.51 -15.13 -0.44
CA THR A 355 -22.31 -16.18 -1.44
C THR A 355 -21.19 -17.16 -1.10
N ALA A 356 -20.14 -16.70 -0.40
CA ALA A 356 -19.05 -17.57 0.08
C ALA A 356 -19.55 -18.62 1.09
N ALA A 357 -20.59 -18.30 1.87
CA ALA A 357 -21.22 -19.27 2.77
C ALA A 357 -21.93 -20.41 2.02
N ASN A 358 -22.51 -20.12 0.85
CA ASN A 358 -23.17 -21.13 0.01
C ASN A 358 -23.23 -20.70 -1.48
N PRO A 359 -22.28 -21.15 -2.32
CA PRO A 359 -22.16 -20.71 -3.72
C PRO A 359 -23.25 -21.29 -4.64
N LEU A 360 -24.14 -22.14 -4.12
CA LEU A 360 -25.28 -22.70 -4.86
C LEU A 360 -26.50 -21.75 -4.90
N ARG A 361 -26.48 -20.70 -4.08
CA ARG A 361 -27.59 -19.77 -3.95
C ARG A 361 -27.40 -18.54 -4.84
N SER A 362 -28.38 -18.30 -5.70
CA SER A 362 -28.47 -17.09 -6.53
C SER A 362 -29.32 -16.03 -5.83
N PHE A 363 -28.91 -14.76 -5.95
CA PHE A 363 -29.64 -13.62 -5.40
C PHE A 363 -29.24 -12.31 -6.07
N THR A 364 -29.88 -11.20 -5.74
CA THR A 364 -29.49 -9.86 -6.22
C THR A 364 -29.53 -8.90 -5.05
N LEU A 365 -28.43 -8.19 -4.81
CA LEU A 365 -28.30 -7.19 -3.76
C LEU A 365 -27.85 -5.87 -4.38
N GLY A 366 -28.76 -4.90 -4.43
CA GLY A 366 -28.48 -3.59 -5.04
C GLY A 366 -28.07 -3.72 -6.51
N ASN A 367 -26.83 -3.37 -6.82
CA ASN A 367 -26.25 -3.40 -8.16
C ASN A 367 -25.52 -4.73 -8.48
N ILE A 368 -25.54 -5.70 -7.57
CA ILE A 368 -24.81 -6.96 -7.69
C ILE A 368 -25.79 -8.10 -7.89
N GLN A 369 -25.59 -8.84 -8.97
CA GLN A 369 -26.33 -10.06 -9.26
C GLN A 369 -25.42 -11.27 -9.03
N VAL A 370 -25.82 -12.16 -8.13
CA VAL A 370 -25.13 -13.41 -7.83
C VAL A 370 -25.91 -14.57 -8.45
N VAL A 371 -25.23 -15.39 -9.25
CA VAL A 371 -25.87 -16.52 -9.95
C VAL A 371 -25.03 -17.78 -9.85
N SER A 372 -25.70 -18.92 -9.74
CA SER A 372 -25.09 -20.24 -9.69
C SER A 372 -25.50 -21.01 -10.95
N VAL A 373 -24.53 -21.44 -11.74
CA VAL A 373 -24.72 -21.95 -13.09
C VAL A 373 -24.14 -23.35 -13.22
N GLU A 374 -25.00 -24.34 -13.44
CA GLU A 374 -24.55 -25.69 -13.81
C GLU A 374 -24.09 -25.72 -15.27
N LEU A 375 -22.84 -26.14 -15.49
CA LEU A 375 -22.22 -26.21 -16.81
C LEU A 375 -23.04 -27.11 -17.75
N GLY A 376 -23.62 -26.50 -18.79
CA GLY A 376 -24.43 -27.19 -19.80
C GLY A 376 -25.94 -27.18 -19.56
N ALA A 377 -26.42 -26.63 -18.43
CA ALA A 377 -27.85 -26.56 -18.11
C ALA A 377 -28.50 -25.20 -18.41
N PHE A 378 -27.73 -24.10 -18.41
CA PHE A 378 -28.24 -22.75 -18.66
C PHE A 378 -28.14 -22.32 -20.12
N SER A 379 -29.20 -21.67 -20.62
CA SER A 379 -29.22 -21.05 -21.95
C SER A 379 -28.96 -19.53 -21.92
N ARG A 380 -29.28 -18.85 -20.81
CA ARG A 380 -29.14 -17.38 -20.66
C ARG A 380 -29.16 -17.00 -19.18
N ILE A 381 -28.43 -15.95 -18.81
CA ILE A 381 -28.56 -15.28 -17.50
C ILE A 381 -29.18 -13.90 -17.74
N PRO A 382 -30.45 -13.69 -17.38
CA PRO A 382 -31.08 -12.37 -17.53
C PRO A 382 -30.52 -11.38 -16.52
N LYS A 383 -30.31 -10.13 -16.96
CA LYS A 383 -29.88 -9.03 -16.10
C LYS A 383 -31.00 -8.64 -15.14
N ALA A 384 -30.74 -8.73 -13.83
CA ALA A 384 -31.70 -8.39 -12.80
C ALA A 384 -31.72 -6.88 -12.53
N GLY A 385 -32.84 -6.21 -12.81
CA GLY A 385 -33.06 -4.81 -12.45
C GLY A 385 -31.94 -3.87 -12.91
N LYS A 386 -31.31 -3.17 -11.96
CA LYS A 386 -30.18 -2.24 -12.19
C LYS A 386 -28.81 -2.88 -11.97
N ALA A 387 -28.72 -4.21 -11.85
CA ALA A 387 -27.45 -4.88 -11.60
C ALA A 387 -26.43 -4.55 -12.69
N ASP A 388 -25.24 -4.11 -12.31
CA ASP A 388 -24.14 -3.77 -13.22
C ASP A 388 -22.90 -4.62 -12.95
N THR A 389 -22.98 -5.49 -11.94
CA THR A 389 -21.93 -6.40 -11.49
C THR A 389 -22.49 -7.81 -11.43
N LEU A 390 -21.76 -8.77 -12.00
CA LEU A 390 -22.11 -10.18 -11.96
C LEU A 390 -21.09 -10.94 -11.11
N VAL A 391 -21.57 -11.70 -10.14
CA VAL A 391 -20.83 -12.78 -9.47
C VAL A 391 -21.44 -14.10 -9.94
N MET A 392 -20.72 -14.88 -10.73
CA MET A 392 -21.21 -16.13 -11.30
C MET A 392 -20.42 -17.31 -10.76
N HIS A 393 -21.05 -18.16 -9.96
CA HIS A 393 -20.51 -19.45 -9.53
C HIS A 393 -20.82 -20.51 -10.58
N ALA A 394 -19.80 -21.08 -11.19
CA ALA A 394 -19.91 -22.22 -12.09
C ALA A 394 -19.91 -23.53 -11.28
N LEU A 395 -20.82 -24.44 -11.63
CA LEU A 395 -20.99 -25.75 -11.02
C LEU A 395 -20.85 -26.86 -12.08
N SER A 396 -20.34 -28.03 -11.70
CA SER A 396 -20.31 -29.23 -12.54
C SER A 396 -20.61 -30.48 -11.72
N GLY A 397 -21.65 -31.22 -12.08
CA GLY A 397 -22.17 -32.33 -11.28
C GLY A 397 -22.58 -31.88 -9.88
N GLY A 398 -23.07 -30.63 -9.73
CA GLY A 398 -23.40 -30.02 -8.43
C GLY A 398 -22.20 -29.65 -7.56
N GLN A 399 -20.96 -29.78 -8.05
CA GLN A 399 -19.77 -29.30 -7.35
C GLN A 399 -19.42 -27.89 -7.82
N HIS A 400 -19.08 -27.00 -6.88
CA HIS A 400 -18.53 -25.69 -7.25
C HIS A 400 -17.21 -25.89 -7.95
N VAL A 401 -17.16 -25.38 -9.16
CA VAL A 401 -15.95 -25.44 -9.95
C VAL A 401 -15.28 -24.08 -9.86
N GLY A 402 -15.86 -22.96 -10.29
CA GLY A 402 -15.19 -21.65 -10.26
C GLY A 402 -16.11 -20.45 -10.09
N THR A 403 -15.56 -19.25 -9.95
CA THR A 403 -16.33 -18.02 -9.76
C THR A 403 -15.81 -16.94 -10.68
N PHE A 404 -16.68 -16.38 -11.54
CA PHE A 404 -16.41 -15.18 -12.30
C PHE A 404 -16.97 -13.96 -11.57
N VAL A 405 -16.21 -12.87 -11.54
CA VAL A 405 -16.67 -11.57 -11.04
C VAL A 405 -16.34 -10.51 -12.08
N GLY A 406 -17.30 -9.64 -12.43
CA GLY A 406 -17.04 -8.57 -13.39
C GLY A 406 -18.25 -7.74 -13.80
N PRO A 407 -18.08 -6.85 -14.79
CA PRO A 407 -19.15 -5.97 -15.27
C PRO A 407 -20.28 -6.74 -15.99
N LEU A 408 -21.52 -6.31 -15.77
CA LEU A 408 -22.74 -6.83 -16.40
C LEU A 408 -23.38 -5.76 -17.31
N TRP A 409 -23.33 -5.96 -18.62
CA TRP A 409 -23.78 -4.98 -19.61
C TRP A 409 -25.25 -5.16 -20.00
N GLY A 410 -25.66 -6.40 -20.21
CA GLY A 410 -26.98 -6.87 -20.61
C GLY A 410 -27.18 -8.32 -20.16
N ASP A 411 -28.03 -9.06 -20.86
CA ASP A 411 -28.20 -10.48 -20.58
C ASP A 411 -26.96 -11.27 -21.05
N LEU A 412 -26.65 -12.38 -20.39
CA LEU A 412 -25.49 -13.21 -20.71
C LEU A 412 -25.91 -14.48 -21.48
N SER A 413 -25.50 -14.63 -22.74
CA SER A 413 -25.73 -15.86 -23.53
C SER A 413 -24.86 -17.04 -23.10
N ILE A 414 -25.21 -18.24 -23.57
CA ILE A 414 -24.38 -19.47 -23.46
C ILE A 414 -22.94 -19.22 -23.89
N ARG A 415 -22.74 -18.44 -24.97
CA ARG A 415 -21.41 -18.18 -25.52
C ARG A 415 -20.57 -17.37 -24.54
N ALA A 416 -21.15 -16.33 -23.95
CA ALA A 416 -20.48 -15.48 -22.97
C ALA A 416 -20.26 -16.26 -21.66
N GLN A 417 -21.23 -17.04 -21.18
CA GLN A 417 -21.10 -17.95 -20.03
C GLN A 417 -19.89 -18.86 -20.17
N ILE A 418 -19.76 -19.54 -21.32
CA ILE A 418 -18.64 -20.43 -21.61
C ILE A 418 -17.32 -19.65 -21.70
N ARG A 419 -17.28 -18.48 -22.35
CA ARG A 419 -16.04 -17.68 -22.45
C ARG A 419 -15.51 -17.22 -21.10
N LEU A 420 -16.37 -16.70 -20.22
CA LEU A 420 -15.99 -16.23 -18.89
C LEU A 420 -15.34 -17.35 -18.08
N ILE A 421 -15.93 -18.54 -18.14
CA ILE A 421 -15.42 -19.72 -17.45
C ILE A 421 -14.10 -20.19 -18.08
N MET A 422 -14.01 -20.22 -19.42
CA MET A 422 -12.84 -20.74 -20.13
C MET A 422 -11.62 -19.81 -20.15
N HIS A 423 -11.81 -18.49 -20.07
CA HIS A 423 -10.71 -17.54 -19.98
C HIS A 423 -10.02 -17.59 -18.61
N GLU A 424 -10.72 -18.03 -17.56
CA GLU A 424 -10.19 -18.14 -16.20
C GLU A 424 -9.61 -19.52 -15.85
N MET A 425 -9.81 -20.53 -16.71
CA MET A 425 -9.26 -21.88 -16.54
C MET A 425 -7.76 -22.02 -16.92
N GLN A 426 -7.03 -20.93 -17.16
CA GLN A 426 -5.61 -20.99 -17.54
C GLN A 426 -4.67 -20.49 -16.42
N ALA A 427 -4.22 -21.40 -15.56
CA ALA A 427 -2.85 -21.39 -15.04
C ALA A 427 -2.52 -22.75 -14.39
N ASP A 428 -1.38 -23.30 -14.76
CA ASP A 428 -0.68 -24.35 -14.02
C ASP A 428 -0.01 -23.71 -12.78
N GLU A 429 -0.04 -24.44 -11.66
CA GLU A 429 0.77 -24.30 -10.43
C GLU A 429 0.35 -23.31 -9.32
N HIS A 430 0.84 -23.63 -8.10
CA HIS A 430 0.23 -23.54 -6.76
C HIS A 430 0.28 -22.18 -6.05
N LEU A 431 -0.60 -21.94 -5.05
CA LEU A 431 -0.30 -21.30 -3.73
C LEU A 431 -1.52 -21.30 -2.76
N GLN A 432 -1.25 -21.20 -1.45
CA GLN A 432 -2.21 -21.29 -0.33
C GLN A 432 -2.63 -19.90 0.22
N THR A 433 -3.90 -19.79 0.64
CA THR A 433 -4.57 -18.83 1.59
C THR A 433 -5.32 -17.56 1.08
N PRO A 434 -6.43 -17.12 1.77
CA PRO A 434 -7.40 -16.06 1.35
C PRO A 434 -7.29 -14.74 2.17
N PRO A 435 -8.04 -13.62 1.91
CA PRO A 435 -8.97 -13.25 0.83
C PRO A 435 -8.73 -11.83 0.26
N THR A 436 -8.20 -11.70 -0.96
CA THR A 436 -8.41 -10.51 -1.81
C THR A 436 -8.42 -11.02 -3.25
N PHE A 437 -9.58 -11.02 -3.91
CA PHE A 437 -9.76 -11.43 -5.32
C PHE A 437 -8.89 -12.61 -5.81
N ALA A 438 -9.11 -13.80 -5.25
CA ALA A 438 -8.50 -15.01 -5.78
C ALA A 438 -9.17 -15.40 -7.11
N TYR A 439 -8.65 -14.88 -8.23
CA TYR A 439 -8.67 -15.66 -9.47
C TYR A 439 -7.70 -16.84 -9.27
N ILE A 440 -8.21 -18.07 -9.37
CA ILE A 440 -7.47 -19.35 -9.44
C ILE A 440 -6.99 -19.92 -8.08
N SER A 441 -7.38 -21.16 -7.75
CA SER A 441 -6.45 -22.21 -7.22
C SER A 441 -7.04 -23.54 -6.72
N SER A 442 -8.35 -23.87 -6.78
CA SER A 442 -8.83 -25.20 -6.30
C SER A 442 -9.06 -26.29 -7.37
N TRP A 443 -8.80 -26.02 -8.65
CA TRP A 443 -9.41 -26.79 -9.74
C TRP A 443 -8.75 -28.11 -10.17
N THR A 444 -7.49 -28.37 -9.87
CA THR A 444 -6.75 -29.35 -10.69
C THR A 444 -7.10 -30.82 -10.42
N THR A 445 -7.57 -31.22 -9.24
CA THR A 445 -7.71 -32.67 -8.94
C THR A 445 -9.11 -33.23 -9.26
N GLU A 446 -10.19 -32.52 -8.92
CA GLU A 446 -11.57 -32.97 -9.14
C GLU A 446 -12.05 -32.74 -10.60
N ALA A 447 -11.72 -31.59 -11.20
CA ALA A 447 -12.14 -31.28 -12.57
C ALA A 447 -11.47 -32.20 -13.61
N LEU A 448 -10.23 -32.64 -13.36
CA LEU A 448 -9.58 -33.69 -14.15
C LEU A 448 -10.29 -35.05 -14.03
N ARG A 449 -11.01 -35.36 -12.94
CA ARG A 449 -11.84 -36.58 -12.84
C ARG A 449 -13.15 -36.44 -13.61
N GLY A 450 -13.84 -35.31 -13.50
CA GLY A 450 -15.07 -35.01 -14.25
C GLY A 450 -14.87 -34.96 -15.77
N TYR A 451 -13.79 -34.31 -16.22
CA TYR A 451 -13.43 -34.24 -17.65
C TYR A 451 -12.94 -35.59 -18.20
N ARG A 452 -12.33 -36.45 -17.35
CA ARG A 452 -11.99 -37.85 -17.71
C ARG A 452 -13.23 -38.72 -17.86
N ALA A 453 -14.33 -38.43 -17.15
CA ALA A 453 -15.61 -39.12 -17.35
C ALA A 453 -16.28 -38.70 -18.67
N PHE A 454 -16.21 -37.42 -19.03
CA PHE A 454 -16.75 -36.90 -20.30
C PHE A 454 -15.88 -37.31 -21.51
N GLY A 455 -14.55 -37.25 -21.39
CA GLY A 455 -13.59 -37.68 -22.42
C GLY A 455 -13.38 -39.20 -22.48
N GLY A 456 -13.74 -39.95 -21.43
CA GLY A 456 -13.61 -41.40 -21.35
C GLY A 456 -14.52 -42.17 -22.31
N LEU A 457 -15.53 -41.49 -22.90
CA LEU A 457 -16.36 -42.03 -23.97
C LEU A 457 -15.62 -42.12 -25.32
N ILE A 458 -14.46 -41.47 -25.47
CA ILE A 458 -13.72 -41.37 -26.73
C ILE A 458 -12.22 -41.64 -26.49
N ILE A 459 -11.84 -42.91 -26.66
CA ILE A 459 -10.49 -43.45 -26.99
C ILE A 459 -9.69 -44.10 -25.84
N ARG A 460 -9.45 -45.41 -26.04
CA ARG A 460 -8.43 -46.26 -25.42
C ARG A 460 -7.07 -46.04 -26.09
N ASN A 461 -6.00 -46.02 -25.27
CA ASN A 461 -4.56 -46.17 -25.58
C ASN A 461 -3.68 -44.91 -25.76
N GLY A 462 -2.75 -44.72 -24.80
CA GLY A 462 -1.31 -44.62 -25.09
C GLY A 462 -0.63 -43.27 -25.40
N ARG A 463 0.07 -42.71 -24.39
CA ARG A 463 1.33 -41.92 -24.44
C ARG A 463 1.42 -40.55 -25.16
N ARG A 464 0.34 -39.87 -25.52
CA ARG A 464 0.38 -38.43 -25.92
C ARG A 464 -0.60 -37.52 -25.18
N ARG A 465 -0.81 -37.75 -23.88
CA ARG A 465 -1.89 -37.16 -23.08
C ARG A 465 -1.85 -35.62 -23.00
N GLY A 466 -0.74 -35.01 -22.60
CA GLY A 466 -0.70 -33.56 -22.33
C GLY A 466 -0.71 -32.63 -23.56
N ARG A 467 -0.35 -33.09 -24.77
CA ARG A 467 -0.51 -32.31 -26.01
C ARG A 467 -1.89 -32.51 -26.64
N LEU A 468 -2.43 -33.73 -26.53
CA LEU A 468 -3.76 -34.06 -27.04
C LEU A 468 -4.85 -33.46 -26.14
N GLU A 469 -4.68 -33.42 -24.82
CA GLU A 469 -5.58 -32.72 -23.89
C GLU A 469 -5.65 -31.22 -24.21
N ARG A 470 -4.51 -30.54 -24.43
CA ARG A 470 -4.49 -29.12 -24.85
C ARG A 470 -5.17 -28.88 -26.20
N LEU A 471 -4.96 -29.79 -27.15
CA LEU A 471 -5.59 -29.72 -28.47
C LEU A 471 -7.11 -30.00 -28.39
N LEU A 472 -7.54 -30.96 -27.57
CA LEU A 472 -8.94 -31.33 -27.36
C LEU A 472 -9.70 -30.27 -26.54
N VAL A 473 -9.06 -29.63 -25.56
CA VAL A 473 -9.59 -28.45 -24.86
C VAL A 473 -9.80 -27.32 -25.85
N ARG A 474 -8.83 -27.07 -26.75
CA ARG A 474 -8.93 -26.03 -27.79
C ARG A 474 -9.98 -26.35 -28.86
N ILE A 475 -10.14 -27.62 -29.25
CA ILE A 475 -11.16 -28.07 -30.21
C ILE A 475 -12.55 -28.05 -29.57
N GLY A 476 -12.70 -28.55 -28.35
CA GLY A 476 -13.94 -28.52 -27.58
C GLY A 476 -14.40 -27.09 -27.29
N ARG A 477 -13.46 -26.20 -26.90
CA ARG A 477 -13.66 -24.75 -26.79
C ARG A 477 -14.27 -24.15 -28.05
N ASN A 478 -13.64 -24.42 -29.20
CA ASN A 478 -14.06 -23.85 -30.46
C ASN A 478 -15.38 -24.45 -30.96
N ALA A 479 -15.64 -25.73 -30.72
CA ALA A 479 -16.90 -26.39 -31.06
C ALA A 479 -18.08 -25.86 -30.23
N LEU A 480 -17.92 -25.73 -28.91
CA LEU A 480 -18.92 -25.15 -28.01
C LEU A 480 -19.23 -23.68 -28.34
N LEU A 481 -18.22 -22.88 -28.66
CA LEU A 481 -18.38 -21.47 -29.05
C LEU A 481 -18.94 -21.26 -30.47
N ALA A 482 -18.89 -22.27 -31.34
CA ALA A 482 -19.38 -22.22 -32.71
C ALA A 482 -20.87 -22.59 -32.85
N CYS A 483 -21.43 -23.34 -31.89
CA CYS A 483 -22.83 -23.80 -31.92
C CYS A 483 -23.82 -22.87 -31.19
N ALA A 484 -23.36 -21.79 -30.56
CA ALA A 484 -24.21 -20.89 -29.78
C ALA A 484 -24.79 -19.74 -30.65
N PRO A 485 -26.12 -19.51 -30.64
CA PRO A 485 -26.76 -18.48 -31.44
C PRO A 485 -26.39 -17.06 -30.97
N SER A 486 -26.29 -16.11 -31.90
CA SER A 486 -26.05 -14.69 -31.62
C SER A 486 -27.37 -13.90 -31.59
N ASP A 487 -27.69 -13.26 -30.48
CA ASP A 487 -28.84 -12.36 -30.33
C ASP A 487 -28.36 -10.90 -30.13
N LYS A 488 -29.17 -9.91 -30.51
CA LYS A 488 -28.88 -8.47 -30.39
C LYS A 488 -29.05 -7.92 -28.96
N GLN A 489 -29.64 -8.68 -28.04
CA GLN A 489 -29.83 -8.29 -26.63
C GLN A 489 -28.73 -8.83 -25.67
N ASP A 490 -27.73 -9.53 -26.18
CA ASP A 490 -26.67 -10.19 -25.40
C ASP A 490 -25.52 -9.24 -25.00
N ASN A 491 -24.77 -9.56 -23.94
CA ASN A 491 -23.55 -8.87 -23.49
C ASN A 491 -22.59 -8.60 -24.66
N ASP A 492 -22.33 -9.61 -25.50
CA ASP A 492 -21.47 -9.48 -26.68
C ASP A 492 -22.00 -8.43 -27.67
N ALA A 493 -23.32 -8.35 -27.87
CA ALA A 493 -23.96 -7.40 -28.78
C ALA A 493 -23.99 -5.98 -28.19
N ARG A 494 -24.37 -5.84 -26.91
CA ARG A 494 -24.36 -4.57 -26.16
C ARG A 494 -22.95 -3.98 -26.13
N LEU A 495 -21.95 -4.79 -25.75
CA LEU A 495 -20.55 -4.39 -25.75
C LEU A 495 -20.07 -4.04 -27.16
N SER A 496 -20.44 -4.82 -28.18
CA SER A 496 -20.09 -4.50 -29.57
C SER A 496 -20.68 -3.17 -30.04
N ASP A 497 -21.90 -2.83 -29.64
CA ASP A 497 -22.54 -1.57 -29.98
C ASP A 497 -21.89 -0.39 -29.23
N ILE A 498 -21.59 -0.52 -27.94
CA ILE A 498 -20.82 0.46 -27.16
C ILE A 498 -19.46 0.72 -27.82
N LEU A 499 -18.70 -0.34 -28.10
CA LEU A 499 -17.39 -0.25 -28.75
C LEU A 499 -17.50 0.34 -30.17
N ARG A 500 -18.56 0.05 -30.92
CA ARG A 500 -18.78 0.63 -32.25
C ARG A 500 -19.06 2.12 -32.16
N ASN A 501 -19.83 2.57 -31.16
CA ASN A 501 -20.10 3.99 -30.93
C ASN A 501 -18.81 4.72 -30.51
N LEU A 502 -18.03 4.18 -29.58
CA LEU A 502 -16.75 4.75 -29.15
C LEU A 502 -15.71 4.82 -30.28
N ARG A 503 -15.80 3.94 -31.29
CA ARG A 503 -14.95 3.98 -32.49
C ARG A 503 -15.44 4.97 -33.57
N ARG A 504 -16.70 5.44 -33.50
CA ARG A 504 -17.32 6.31 -34.51
C ARG A 504 -17.09 7.81 -34.27
N ASP A 505 -16.64 8.21 -33.08
CA ASP A 505 -16.16 9.56 -32.76
C ASP A 505 -14.62 9.59 -32.67
N PRO A 506 -13.89 9.51 -33.80
CA PRO A 506 -12.46 9.76 -33.77
C PRO A 506 -12.22 11.27 -33.56
N LEU A 507 -11.33 11.59 -32.63
CA LEU A 507 -10.58 12.86 -32.69
C LEU A 507 -9.97 13.02 -34.10
N PRO A 508 -9.93 14.23 -34.66
CA PRO A 508 -9.46 14.44 -36.02
C PRO A 508 -8.03 13.90 -36.19
N PRO A 509 -7.75 13.11 -37.23
CA PRO A 509 -6.39 12.71 -37.55
C PRO A 509 -5.63 13.94 -38.05
N LEU A 510 -4.45 14.18 -37.48
CA LEU A 510 -3.49 15.18 -37.95
C LEU A 510 -2.22 14.48 -38.44
N PRO A 511 -1.47 15.13 -39.34
CA PRO A 511 -0.76 14.44 -40.41
C PRO A 511 0.42 13.61 -39.91
N ASN A 512 0.69 12.53 -40.67
CA ASN A 512 1.82 11.65 -40.49
C ASN A 512 3.11 12.42 -40.17
N PRO A 513 3.80 12.12 -39.06
CA PRO A 513 5.19 12.50 -38.91
C PRO A 513 6.00 11.65 -39.89
N SER A 514 6.26 12.20 -41.07
CA SER A 514 7.37 11.76 -41.93
C SER A 514 8.68 12.16 -41.25
N GLY A 515 9.10 11.39 -40.26
CA GLY A 515 10.44 11.41 -39.70
C GLY A 515 11.09 10.04 -39.92
N PRO A 516 12.36 9.97 -40.36
CA PRO A 516 13.04 8.68 -40.48
C PRO A 516 13.11 8.02 -39.11
N ARG A 517 12.81 6.71 -39.08
CA ARG A 517 13.04 5.86 -37.91
C ARG A 517 14.53 5.95 -37.53
N PRO A 518 14.90 6.03 -36.24
CA PRO A 518 16.28 5.80 -35.85
C PRO A 518 16.63 4.37 -36.23
N GLU A 519 17.61 4.21 -37.10
CA GLU A 519 18.21 2.90 -37.39
C GLU A 519 18.82 2.34 -36.10
N GLU A 520 18.49 1.09 -35.79
CA GLU A 520 19.17 0.32 -34.76
C GLU A 520 20.68 0.33 -35.07
N LYS A 521 21.45 0.95 -34.17
CA LYS A 521 22.91 0.93 -34.26
C LYS A 521 23.38 -0.52 -34.11
N ASN A 522 23.84 -1.07 -35.23
CA ASN A 522 24.52 -2.35 -35.32
C ASN A 522 25.63 -2.46 -34.28
N ALA A 523 25.71 -3.65 -33.67
CA ALA A 523 26.77 -4.04 -32.76
C ALA A 523 28.15 -3.81 -33.37
N THR A 524 29.01 -3.14 -32.61
CA THR A 524 30.39 -2.80 -32.94
C THR A 524 31.20 -4.07 -33.24
N PRO A 525 32.02 -4.11 -34.31
CA PRO A 525 32.87 -5.25 -34.60
C PRO A 525 33.91 -5.46 -33.48
N PRO A 526 34.41 -6.70 -33.28
CA PRO A 526 35.38 -6.98 -32.24
C PRO A 526 36.70 -6.27 -32.54
N ILE A 527 37.10 -5.37 -31.65
CA ILE A 527 38.36 -4.63 -31.67
C ILE A 527 39.51 -5.66 -31.51
N ARG A 528 40.55 -5.58 -32.36
CA ARG A 528 41.60 -6.62 -32.47
C ARG A 528 42.94 -6.21 -31.84
N SER A 529 43.08 -4.97 -31.34
CA SER A 529 44.26 -4.49 -30.59
C SER A 529 43.96 -3.27 -29.67
N GLU A 530 44.83 -3.00 -28.69
CA GLU A 530 44.72 -1.83 -27.76
C GLU A 530 44.83 -0.47 -28.48
N GLU A 531 45.60 -0.39 -29.56
CA GLU A 531 45.73 0.84 -30.38
C GLU A 531 44.44 1.13 -31.15
N GLU A 532 43.78 0.10 -31.70
CA GLU A 532 42.47 0.24 -32.34
C GLU A 532 41.37 0.64 -31.35
N TYR A 533 41.48 0.25 -30.07
CA TYR A 533 40.52 0.64 -29.02
C TYR A 533 40.50 2.16 -28.80
N TRP A 534 41.67 2.77 -28.62
CA TRP A 534 41.76 4.22 -28.38
C TRP A 534 41.40 5.03 -29.63
N GLU A 535 41.81 4.58 -30.81
CA GLU A 535 41.39 5.20 -32.07
C GLU A 535 39.87 5.17 -32.27
N HIS A 536 39.21 4.08 -31.82
CA HIS A 536 37.75 3.96 -31.87
C HIS A 536 37.06 4.92 -30.89
N ILE A 537 37.52 5.04 -29.64
CA ILE A 537 36.96 6.00 -28.67
C ILE A 537 36.99 7.42 -29.23
N PHE A 538 38.11 7.80 -29.85
CA PHE A 538 38.32 9.12 -30.42
C PHE A 538 37.60 9.35 -31.77
N GLU A 539 36.80 8.39 -32.28
CA GLU A 539 35.85 8.62 -33.39
C GLU A 539 34.84 9.71 -33.04
N ARG A 540 34.40 9.74 -31.79
CA ARG A 540 33.52 10.78 -31.27
C ARG A 540 34.38 12.00 -30.90
N PRO A 541 34.09 13.20 -31.41
CA PRO A 541 34.65 14.44 -30.87
C PRO A 541 34.23 14.63 -29.41
N ASP A 542 35.18 15.01 -28.59
CA ASP A 542 35.07 15.19 -27.14
C ASP A 542 34.37 13.99 -26.45
N PRO A 543 35.04 12.82 -26.40
CA PRO A 543 34.39 11.59 -25.93
C PRO A 543 33.93 11.65 -24.47
N TRP A 544 34.52 12.56 -23.68
CA TRP A 544 34.32 12.69 -22.24
C TRP A 544 33.73 14.05 -21.82
N ASN A 545 33.32 14.90 -22.76
CA ASN A 545 32.75 16.22 -22.48
C ASN A 545 33.68 17.13 -21.64
N TYR A 546 34.91 17.31 -22.13
CA TYR A 546 35.97 18.12 -21.53
C TYR A 546 35.62 19.60 -21.33
N VAL A 547 34.53 20.08 -21.94
CA VAL A 547 34.01 21.45 -21.78
C VAL A 547 33.03 21.61 -20.62
N SER A 548 32.69 20.52 -19.92
CA SER A 548 31.82 20.54 -18.73
C SER A 548 32.35 21.45 -17.61
N VAL A 549 31.44 21.94 -16.75
CA VAL A 549 31.83 22.73 -15.56
C VAL A 549 32.79 21.95 -14.68
N TYR A 550 32.53 20.65 -14.51
CA TYR A 550 33.37 19.71 -13.76
C TYR A 550 34.83 19.71 -14.27
N GLU A 551 35.03 19.51 -15.58
CA GLU A 551 36.36 19.46 -16.18
C GLU A 551 37.06 20.83 -16.15
N GLN A 552 36.33 21.91 -16.43
CA GLN A 552 36.93 23.25 -16.43
C GLN A 552 37.37 23.70 -15.03
N VAL A 553 36.61 23.37 -13.98
CA VAL A 553 37.03 23.63 -12.59
C VAL A 553 38.25 22.79 -12.22
N LYS A 554 38.24 21.49 -12.56
CA LYS A 554 39.40 20.60 -12.34
C LYS A 554 40.64 21.14 -13.04
N TYR A 555 40.53 21.59 -14.29
CA TYR A 555 41.64 22.22 -15.03
C TYR A 555 42.14 23.50 -14.34
N ALA A 556 41.25 24.38 -13.89
CA ALA A 556 41.65 25.60 -13.19
C ALA A 556 42.41 25.28 -11.87
N GLN A 557 41.93 24.29 -11.13
CA GLN A 557 42.59 23.81 -9.90
C GLN A 557 43.95 23.18 -10.19
N THR A 558 44.06 22.31 -11.20
CA THR A 558 45.33 21.71 -11.64
C THR A 558 46.34 22.79 -12.05
N LEU A 559 45.91 23.80 -12.82
CA LEU A 559 46.75 24.93 -13.20
C LEU A 559 47.18 25.78 -12.00
N SER A 560 46.41 25.80 -10.91
CA SER A 560 46.74 26.55 -9.68
C SER A 560 47.90 25.91 -8.90
N LEU A 561 48.18 24.62 -9.13
CA LEU A 561 49.29 23.90 -8.51
C LEU A 561 50.61 24.04 -9.28
N ILE A 562 50.60 24.62 -10.48
CA ILE A 562 51.82 24.77 -11.29
C ILE A 562 52.72 25.85 -10.66
N PRO A 563 53.97 25.52 -10.29
CA PRO A 563 54.93 26.49 -9.75
C PRO A 563 55.35 27.53 -10.80
N GLU A 564 55.83 28.69 -10.37
CA GLU A 564 56.42 29.67 -11.27
C GLU A 564 57.78 29.18 -11.83
N GLY A 565 58.14 29.61 -13.04
CA GLY A 565 59.47 29.37 -13.62
C GLY A 565 59.68 28.00 -14.27
N ILE A 566 58.61 27.27 -14.60
CA ILE A 566 58.69 26.00 -15.35
C ILE A 566 59.11 26.25 -16.81
N GLU A 567 60.28 25.74 -17.22
CA GLU A 567 60.78 25.88 -18.59
C GLU A 567 60.29 24.74 -19.51
N LYS A 568 60.40 23.48 -19.06
CA LYS A 568 59.96 22.29 -19.81
C LYS A 568 58.88 21.51 -19.06
N ALA A 569 57.69 21.45 -19.67
CA ALA A 569 56.58 20.63 -19.21
C ALA A 569 56.28 19.48 -20.19
N LEU A 570 55.94 18.31 -19.65
CA LEU A 570 55.43 17.16 -20.39
C LEU A 570 53.99 16.88 -19.93
N GLU A 571 53.04 16.89 -20.87
CA GLU A 571 51.65 16.48 -20.63
C GLU A 571 51.42 15.11 -21.25
N LEU A 572 50.99 14.15 -20.42
CA LEU A 572 50.64 12.80 -20.83
C LEU A 572 49.13 12.66 -20.94
N ALA A 573 48.67 12.00 -22.01
CA ALA A 573 47.26 11.83 -22.36
C ALA A 573 46.53 13.19 -22.53
N CYS A 574 47.06 14.04 -23.42
CA CYS A 574 46.50 15.37 -23.66
C CYS A 574 45.12 15.36 -24.34
N ALA A 575 44.66 14.20 -24.81
CA ALA A 575 43.40 14.01 -25.52
C ALA A 575 43.29 15.05 -26.65
N GLU A 576 42.27 15.91 -26.60
CA GLU A 576 42.09 16.91 -27.64
C GLU A 576 42.92 18.21 -27.44
N GLY A 577 43.74 18.32 -26.39
CA GLY A 577 44.61 19.48 -26.17
C GLY A 577 43.94 20.70 -25.51
N ILE A 578 42.78 20.52 -24.87
CA ILE A 578 42.06 21.61 -24.15
C ILE A 578 42.86 22.08 -22.94
N PHE A 579 43.44 21.15 -22.18
CA PHE A 579 44.31 21.50 -21.06
C PHE A 579 45.66 22.03 -21.56
N THR A 580 46.21 21.41 -22.61
CA THR A 580 47.47 21.84 -23.27
C THR A 580 47.48 23.32 -23.63
N GLU A 581 46.41 23.82 -24.25
CA GLU A 581 46.27 25.24 -24.61
C GLU A 581 46.41 26.16 -23.38
N LYS A 582 45.78 25.80 -22.25
CA LYS A 582 45.85 26.56 -21.01
C LYS A 582 47.22 26.42 -20.33
N LEU A 583 47.82 25.22 -20.37
CA LEU A 583 49.14 24.95 -19.82
C LEU A 583 50.23 25.75 -20.55
N ALA A 584 50.14 25.85 -21.87
CA ALA A 584 51.08 26.58 -22.72
C ALA A 584 51.23 28.07 -22.35
N GLN A 585 50.23 28.65 -21.69
CA GLN A 585 50.27 30.04 -21.23
C GLN A 585 51.05 30.21 -19.91
N LYS A 586 51.32 29.13 -19.18
CA LYS A 586 51.99 29.16 -17.86
C LYS A 586 53.45 28.70 -17.86
N VAL A 587 53.92 28.07 -18.93
CA VAL A 587 55.24 27.41 -18.97
C VAL A 587 56.03 27.79 -20.23
N GLY A 588 57.35 27.61 -20.19
CA GLY A 588 58.25 27.93 -21.30
C GLY A 588 57.98 27.13 -22.57
N ARG A 589 57.89 25.80 -22.46
CA ARG A 589 57.60 24.85 -23.55
C ARG A 589 56.81 23.66 -23.03
N VAL A 590 55.79 23.23 -23.77
CA VAL A 590 54.99 22.03 -23.49
C VAL A 590 55.27 20.99 -24.55
N THR A 591 55.59 19.76 -24.15
CA THR A 591 55.46 18.58 -25.00
C THR A 591 54.20 17.84 -24.57
N ALA A 592 53.16 17.86 -25.38
CA ALA A 592 51.90 17.17 -25.08
C ALA A 592 51.79 15.89 -25.92
N THR A 593 51.32 14.82 -25.29
CA THR A 593 51.35 13.48 -25.89
C THR A 593 50.08 12.71 -25.64
N ASP A 594 49.70 11.86 -26.59
CA ASP A 594 48.56 10.95 -26.50
C ASP A 594 48.89 9.65 -27.24
N ILE A 595 48.21 8.54 -26.89
CA ILE A 595 48.37 7.27 -27.60
C ILE A 595 47.64 7.28 -28.95
N SER A 596 46.63 8.14 -29.11
CA SER A 596 45.84 8.23 -30.34
C SER A 596 46.36 9.32 -31.29
N GLN A 597 46.53 8.97 -32.55
CA GLN A 597 46.84 9.92 -33.61
C GLN A 597 45.68 10.89 -33.84
N ARG A 598 44.42 10.42 -33.77
CA ARG A 598 43.23 11.29 -33.90
C ARG A 598 43.13 12.34 -32.80
N ALA A 599 43.52 11.99 -31.57
CA ALA A 599 43.58 12.92 -30.45
C ALA A 599 44.62 14.02 -30.73
N ILE A 600 45.84 13.61 -31.14
CA ILE A 600 46.92 14.53 -31.51
C ILE A 600 46.55 15.46 -32.67
N ASP A 601 45.93 14.96 -33.73
CA ASP A 601 45.54 15.78 -34.89
C ASP A 601 44.60 16.92 -34.48
N ARG A 602 43.66 16.65 -33.56
CA ARG A 602 42.76 17.67 -33.00
C ARG A 602 43.48 18.64 -32.07
N ALA A 603 44.37 18.13 -31.22
CA ALA A 603 45.20 18.98 -30.36
C ALA A 603 46.09 19.93 -31.17
N VAL A 604 46.60 19.49 -32.33
CA VAL A 604 47.41 20.31 -33.24
C VAL A 604 46.59 21.47 -33.78
N GLU A 605 45.37 21.21 -34.24
CA GLU A 605 44.49 22.27 -34.72
C GLU A 605 44.13 23.26 -33.59
N ARG A 606 43.81 22.76 -32.39
CA ARG A 606 43.46 23.60 -31.24
C ARG A 606 44.64 24.47 -30.77
N CYS A 607 45.85 23.93 -30.75
CA CYS A 607 47.04 24.62 -30.24
C CYS A 607 47.85 25.34 -31.32
N ARG A 608 47.34 25.49 -32.55
CA ARG A 608 48.10 26.00 -33.71
C ARG A 608 48.75 27.38 -33.51
N ASP A 609 48.17 28.21 -32.66
CA ASP A 609 48.64 29.57 -32.37
C ASP A 609 49.72 29.61 -31.27
N HIS A 610 49.99 28.48 -30.60
CA HIS A 610 50.98 28.35 -29.53
C HIS A 610 52.31 27.80 -30.03
N ARG A 611 53.27 28.70 -30.31
CA ARG A 611 54.62 28.33 -30.81
C ARG A 611 55.48 27.54 -29.81
N ASN A 612 55.07 27.47 -28.56
CA ASN A 612 55.75 26.74 -27.49
C ASN A 612 55.15 25.36 -27.19
N VAL A 613 54.20 24.88 -28.01
CA VAL A 613 53.60 23.55 -27.88
C VAL A 613 54.18 22.62 -28.94
N GLU A 614 54.58 21.43 -28.50
CA GLU A 614 54.95 20.31 -29.37
C GLU A 614 54.04 19.12 -29.08
N LEU A 615 53.38 18.59 -30.11
CA LEU A 615 52.44 17.48 -30.00
C LEU A 615 52.99 16.25 -30.71
N ARG A 616 52.90 15.08 -30.08
CA ARG A 616 53.36 13.82 -30.65
C ARG A 616 52.59 12.63 -30.10
N VAL A 617 52.46 11.58 -30.91
CA VAL A 617 51.95 10.29 -30.43
C VAL A 617 53.01 9.62 -29.55
N LEU A 618 52.63 9.22 -28.33
CA LEU A 618 53.48 8.52 -27.38
C LEU A 618 52.64 7.55 -26.55
N ASP A 619 53.01 6.28 -26.56
CA ASP A 619 52.50 5.30 -25.59
C ASP A 619 53.44 5.29 -24.39
N PHE A 620 53.12 6.07 -23.35
CA PHE A 620 53.97 6.19 -22.16
C PHE A 620 54.03 4.91 -21.31
N VAL A 621 53.15 3.94 -21.55
CA VAL A 621 53.21 2.62 -20.92
C VAL A 621 54.35 1.83 -21.54
N ARG A 622 54.43 1.77 -22.87
CA ARG A 622 55.42 0.94 -23.58
C ARG A 622 56.74 1.66 -23.85
N GLN A 623 56.72 2.97 -24.05
CA GLN A 623 57.87 3.78 -24.45
C GLN A 623 58.47 4.53 -23.26
N ASP A 624 59.71 5.02 -23.42
CA ASP A 624 60.38 5.86 -22.42
C ASP A 624 59.93 7.32 -22.55
N LEU A 625 59.87 8.02 -21.41
CA LEU A 625 59.50 9.43 -21.37
C LEU A 625 60.71 10.33 -21.69
N PRO A 626 60.51 11.48 -22.35
CA PRO A 626 61.57 12.47 -22.55
C PRO A 626 62.21 12.87 -21.20
N PRO A 627 63.54 12.74 -21.03
CA PRO A 627 64.18 13.03 -19.75
C PRO A 627 64.26 14.54 -19.48
N GLU A 628 64.71 14.90 -18.27
CA GLU A 628 64.99 16.27 -17.85
C GLU A 628 63.77 17.22 -17.93
N GLN A 629 62.61 16.76 -17.45
CA GLN A 629 61.39 17.59 -17.33
C GLN A 629 61.37 18.38 -16.01
N ASP A 630 60.96 19.65 -16.08
CA ASP A 630 60.71 20.47 -14.88
C ASP A 630 59.34 20.15 -14.28
N LEU A 631 58.37 19.82 -15.15
CA LEU A 631 57.00 19.47 -14.80
C LEU A 631 56.50 18.30 -15.65
N ILE A 632 55.87 17.32 -15.03
CA ILE A 632 55.05 16.31 -15.73
C ILE A 632 53.61 16.45 -15.25
N ILE A 633 52.66 16.51 -16.18
CA ILE A 633 51.23 16.43 -15.92
C ILE A 633 50.72 15.08 -16.44
N CYS A 634 50.06 14.30 -15.58
CA CYS A 634 49.42 13.05 -15.98
C CYS A 634 48.08 12.93 -15.26
N SER A 635 46.99 13.25 -15.95
CA SER A 635 45.64 13.31 -15.37
C SER A 635 44.70 12.35 -16.08
N GLU A 636 43.71 11.80 -15.37
CA GLU A 636 42.60 11.00 -15.92
C GLU A 636 42.99 9.75 -16.74
N VAL A 637 44.24 9.27 -16.66
CA VAL A 637 44.70 8.11 -17.45
C VAL A 637 45.23 6.94 -16.61
N LEU A 638 45.73 7.18 -15.39
CA LEU A 638 46.42 6.16 -14.59
C LEU A 638 45.50 5.04 -14.10
N TYR A 639 44.20 5.25 -13.97
CA TYR A 639 43.23 4.21 -13.59
C TYR A 639 42.84 3.26 -14.74
N TYR A 640 43.35 3.49 -15.96
CA TYR A 640 43.21 2.54 -17.09
C TYR A 640 44.31 1.48 -17.13
N MET A 641 45.27 1.52 -16.19
CA MET A 641 46.27 0.46 -16.08
C MET A 641 45.57 -0.86 -15.74
N LYS A 642 46.12 -1.97 -16.24
CA LYS A 642 45.52 -3.29 -16.06
C LYS A 642 45.62 -3.78 -14.61
N ASP A 643 46.73 -3.45 -13.95
CA ASP A 643 47.06 -3.87 -12.61
C ASP A 643 48.02 -2.86 -11.94
N GLU A 644 48.23 -3.01 -10.64
CA GLU A 644 49.13 -2.16 -9.85
C GLU A 644 50.59 -2.23 -10.30
N GLU A 645 51.03 -3.35 -10.89
CA GLU A 645 52.42 -3.51 -11.36
C GLU A 645 52.68 -2.61 -12.57
N MET A 646 51.75 -2.61 -13.52
CA MET A 646 51.75 -1.72 -14.69
C MET A 646 51.66 -0.25 -14.26
N LEU A 647 50.79 0.08 -13.30
CA LEU A 647 50.68 1.42 -12.73
C LEU A 647 52.01 1.87 -12.08
N ALA A 648 52.64 1.00 -11.28
CA ALA A 648 53.92 1.28 -10.66
C ALA A 648 55.05 1.46 -11.69
N ALA A 649 55.03 0.71 -12.79
CA ALA A 649 55.99 0.87 -13.88
C ALA A 649 55.85 2.23 -14.59
N ALA A 650 54.63 2.67 -14.88
CA ALA A 650 54.37 4.00 -15.43
C ALA A 650 54.81 5.11 -14.46
N CYS A 651 54.50 4.97 -13.17
CA CYS A 651 54.92 5.91 -12.13
C CYS A 651 56.45 6.02 -12.01
N ARG A 652 57.18 4.90 -12.10
CA ARG A 652 58.65 4.88 -12.13
C ARG A 652 59.21 5.68 -13.31
N LYS A 653 58.64 5.54 -14.50
CA LYS A 653 59.09 6.27 -15.70
C LYS A 653 58.90 7.78 -15.53
N MET A 654 57.75 8.21 -15.00
CA MET A 654 57.49 9.62 -14.69
C MET A 654 58.49 10.16 -13.66
N ALA A 655 58.73 9.43 -12.58
CA ALA A 655 59.72 9.81 -11.56
C ALA A 655 61.14 9.93 -12.15
N ALA A 656 61.52 9.01 -13.04
CA ALA A 656 62.84 9.01 -13.68
C ALA A 656 63.04 10.22 -14.62
N ALA A 657 62.01 10.62 -15.37
CA ALA A 657 62.07 11.71 -16.34
C ALA A 657 62.18 13.11 -15.72
N LEU A 658 61.82 13.29 -14.44
CA LEU A 658 61.91 14.58 -13.75
C LEU A 658 63.34 14.97 -13.38
N LYS A 659 63.66 16.27 -13.44
CA LYS A 659 64.88 16.83 -12.85
C LYS A 659 64.86 16.76 -11.32
N PRO A 660 66.02 16.85 -10.63
CA PRO A 660 66.04 17.17 -9.21
C PRO A 660 65.24 18.46 -8.94
N ASN A 661 64.34 18.44 -7.95
CA ASN A 661 63.34 19.48 -7.67
C ASN A 661 62.26 19.71 -8.74
N GLY A 662 62.13 18.82 -9.73
CA GLY A 662 61.00 18.84 -10.68
C GLY A 662 59.70 18.37 -10.03
N TYR A 663 58.58 18.65 -10.69
CA TYR A 663 57.22 18.42 -10.17
C TYR A 663 56.44 17.42 -11.03
N LEU A 664 55.68 16.54 -10.37
CA LEU A 664 54.65 15.71 -11.02
C LEU A 664 53.29 16.13 -10.48
N ILE A 665 52.37 16.50 -11.37
CA ILE A 665 50.98 16.78 -11.00
C ILE A 665 50.08 15.71 -11.61
N THR A 666 49.27 15.07 -10.79
CA THR A 666 48.25 14.11 -11.23
C THR A 666 46.88 14.52 -10.74
N ALA A 667 45.86 14.40 -11.58
CA ALA A 667 44.46 14.59 -11.21
C ALA A 667 43.69 13.32 -11.57
N HIS A 668 43.06 12.69 -10.57
CA HIS A 668 42.29 11.46 -10.76
C HIS A 668 40.99 11.49 -9.97
N ALA A 669 39.96 10.82 -10.49
CA ALA A 669 38.69 10.64 -9.84
C ALA A 669 38.77 9.67 -8.63
N HIS A 670 37.92 9.89 -7.63
CA HIS A 670 37.63 8.89 -6.60
C HIS A 670 36.83 7.77 -7.23
N ILE A 671 37.38 6.56 -7.17
CA ILE A 671 36.73 5.37 -7.70
C ILE A 671 36.15 4.57 -6.54
N ARG A 672 34.89 4.16 -6.71
CA ARG A 672 34.10 3.54 -5.65
C ARG A 672 34.69 2.23 -5.14
N GLU A 673 35.30 1.45 -6.03
CA GLU A 673 35.94 0.17 -5.71
C GLU A 673 37.24 0.36 -4.90
N ASP A 674 37.97 1.45 -5.16
CA ASP A 674 39.22 1.82 -4.47
C ASP A 674 38.95 2.43 -3.08
N GLU A 675 37.96 3.33 -3.00
CA GLU A 675 37.62 4.08 -1.79
C GLU A 675 36.15 3.86 -1.36
N PRO A 676 35.79 2.65 -0.88
CA PRO A 676 34.40 2.28 -0.63
C PRO A 676 33.74 3.02 0.54
N ALA A 677 34.45 3.85 1.30
CA ALA A 677 33.85 4.67 2.35
C ALA A 677 33.38 6.06 1.86
N ARG A 678 33.66 6.43 0.61
CA ARG A 678 33.47 7.79 0.09
C ARG A 678 32.46 7.87 -1.07
N THR A 679 31.98 9.09 -1.34
CA THR A 679 31.42 9.44 -2.64
C THR A 679 32.46 9.14 -3.72
N GLY A 680 32.05 8.53 -4.83
CA GLY A 680 32.96 8.20 -5.92
C GLY A 680 32.24 7.65 -7.15
N PHE A 681 32.99 7.49 -8.23
CA PHE A 681 32.48 6.98 -9.50
C PHE A 681 32.41 5.46 -9.54
N ASP A 682 31.34 4.93 -10.13
CA ASP A 682 31.08 3.52 -10.40
C ASP A 682 31.38 3.19 -11.87
N TRP A 683 32.63 3.42 -12.28
CA TRP A 683 33.11 3.17 -13.65
C TRP A 683 33.61 1.73 -13.88
N GLY A 684 33.69 0.91 -12.83
CA GLY A 684 34.23 -0.45 -12.91
C GLY A 684 35.76 -0.51 -13.02
N ASN A 685 36.46 0.59 -12.71
CA ASN A 685 37.91 0.59 -12.58
C ASN A 685 38.33 0.04 -11.20
N PRO A 686 39.38 -0.79 -11.12
CA PRO A 686 39.80 -1.40 -9.86
C PRO A 686 40.50 -0.43 -8.89
N PHE A 687 41.02 0.69 -9.40
CA PHE A 687 41.73 1.69 -8.61
C PHE A 687 41.46 3.12 -9.09
N GLY A 688 41.59 4.08 -8.19
CA GLY A 688 41.44 5.51 -8.40
C GLY A 688 42.47 6.31 -7.59
N VAL A 689 42.05 7.44 -7.03
CA VAL A 689 42.92 8.32 -6.21
C VAL A 689 43.69 7.59 -5.12
N GLY A 690 43.03 6.72 -4.36
CA GLY A 690 43.62 6.04 -3.20
C GLY A 690 44.87 5.24 -3.58
N THR A 691 44.70 4.27 -4.47
CA THR A 691 45.78 3.41 -4.95
C THR A 691 46.82 4.20 -5.76
N ILE A 692 46.40 5.12 -6.64
CA ILE A 692 47.34 5.93 -7.44
C ILE A 692 48.26 6.76 -6.55
N LYS A 693 47.70 7.42 -5.53
CA LYS A 693 48.48 8.19 -4.55
C LYS A 693 49.47 7.32 -3.79
N GLN A 694 49.04 6.14 -3.35
CA GLN A 694 49.89 5.18 -2.65
C GLN A 694 51.07 4.71 -3.53
N VAL A 695 50.80 4.36 -4.78
CA VAL A 695 51.83 3.90 -5.72
C VAL A 695 52.83 5.02 -6.05
N LEU A 696 52.36 6.26 -6.21
CA LEU A 696 53.23 7.42 -6.43
C LEU A 696 54.08 7.75 -5.20
N ALA A 697 53.50 7.71 -4.01
CA ALA A 697 54.21 7.96 -2.75
C ALA A 697 55.28 6.90 -2.44
N ALA A 698 55.13 5.68 -2.97
CA ALA A 698 56.13 4.62 -2.86
C ALA A 698 57.34 4.78 -3.79
N GLN A 699 57.29 5.71 -4.76
CA GLN A 699 58.39 5.91 -5.71
C GLN A 699 59.59 6.58 -5.04
N THR A 700 60.78 6.00 -5.24
CA THR A 700 62.00 6.52 -4.65
C THR A 700 62.32 7.93 -5.17
N GLY A 701 62.47 8.88 -4.26
CA GLY A 701 62.83 10.26 -4.58
C GLY A 701 61.66 11.17 -4.96
N LEU A 702 60.41 10.69 -4.95
CA LEU A 702 59.22 11.53 -5.01
C LEU A 702 58.63 11.73 -3.60
N THR A 703 58.20 12.94 -3.30
CA THR A 703 57.52 13.27 -2.03
C THR A 703 56.31 14.15 -2.33
N LEU A 704 55.16 13.82 -1.73
CA LEU A 704 53.93 14.61 -1.90
C LEU A 704 54.13 16.00 -1.28
N GLU A 705 53.81 17.05 -2.04
CA GLU A 705 54.00 18.44 -1.63
C GLU A 705 52.67 19.15 -1.37
N GLU A 706 51.69 18.98 -2.25
CA GLU A 706 50.38 19.63 -2.12
C GLU A 706 49.28 18.73 -2.69
N THR A 707 48.10 18.76 -2.08
CA THR A 707 46.89 18.09 -2.55
C THR A 707 45.73 19.08 -2.60
N ILE A 708 45.04 19.17 -3.72
CA ILE A 708 43.67 19.69 -3.79
C ILE A 708 42.75 18.48 -3.75
N GLU A 709 41.91 18.41 -2.74
CA GLU A 709 40.97 17.32 -2.51
C GLU A 709 39.55 17.86 -2.68
N THR A 710 38.76 17.19 -3.52
CA THR A 710 37.34 17.48 -3.72
C THR A 710 36.51 16.26 -3.33
N GLU A 711 35.19 16.36 -3.44
CA GLU A 711 34.32 15.20 -3.22
C GLU A 711 34.49 14.11 -4.30
N LEU A 712 34.86 14.48 -5.53
CA LEU A 712 34.83 13.58 -6.70
C LEU A 712 36.22 13.23 -7.27
N TYR A 713 37.24 14.04 -6.99
CA TYR A 713 38.61 13.83 -7.44
C TYR A 713 39.62 14.47 -6.50
N ALA A 714 40.88 14.04 -6.61
CA ALA A 714 42.01 14.70 -5.98
C ALA A 714 43.10 15.03 -7.01
N ILE A 715 43.77 16.15 -6.79
CA ILE A 715 44.91 16.62 -7.56
C ILE A 715 46.12 16.64 -6.65
N HIS A 716 47.13 15.84 -6.97
CA HIS A 716 48.36 15.72 -6.20
C HIS A 716 49.52 16.38 -6.93
N ARG A 717 50.27 17.24 -6.24
CA ARG A 717 51.59 17.70 -6.67
C ARG A 717 52.66 17.00 -5.86
N PHE A 718 53.48 16.19 -6.52
CA PHE A 718 54.68 15.58 -5.99
C PHE A 718 55.92 16.35 -6.44
N ARG A 719 56.95 16.37 -5.59
CA ARG A 719 58.26 16.95 -5.88
C ARG A 719 59.33 15.87 -5.90
N LYS A 720 60.29 15.96 -6.84
CA LYS A 720 61.47 15.09 -6.86
C LYS A 720 62.55 15.60 -5.92
N GLY A 721 62.41 15.27 -4.64
CA GLY A 721 63.28 15.74 -3.56
C GLY A 721 62.53 15.84 -2.23
N PRO A 722 63.22 16.25 -1.15
CA PRO A 722 62.58 16.37 0.17
C PRO A 722 61.56 17.50 0.20
N VAL A 723 60.44 17.25 0.87
CA VAL A 723 59.41 18.23 1.26
C VAL A 723 59.29 18.19 2.79
N ALA A 724 59.08 19.34 3.43
CA ALA A 724 58.92 19.42 4.88
C ALA A 724 57.57 18.83 5.33
N ASP A 725 56.46 19.51 4.98
CA ASP A 725 55.11 19.09 5.34
C ASP A 725 54.17 19.24 4.11
N PRO A 726 53.39 18.20 3.73
CA PRO A 726 52.46 18.29 2.62
C PRO A 726 51.26 19.18 2.95
N VAL A 727 50.85 20.03 2.01
CA VAL A 727 49.69 20.92 2.13
C VAL A 727 48.42 20.26 1.61
N LEU A 728 47.29 20.41 2.29
CA LEU A 728 45.96 19.95 1.86
C LEU A 728 45.01 21.13 1.68
N ARG A 729 44.41 21.26 0.49
CA ARG A 729 43.34 22.21 0.15
C ARG A 729 42.06 21.44 -0.12
N ILE A 730 40.97 21.79 0.57
CA ILE A 730 39.65 21.21 0.32
C ILE A 730 38.89 22.20 -0.56
N GLU A 731 38.46 21.75 -1.74
CA GLU A 731 37.76 22.59 -2.72
C GLU A 731 36.52 21.89 -3.31
N GLY A 732 35.64 22.66 -3.96
CA GLY A 732 34.47 22.13 -4.66
C GLY A 732 34.84 21.56 -6.04
N HIS A 733 34.05 20.60 -6.52
CA HIS A 733 34.25 19.96 -7.82
C HIS A 733 33.64 20.74 -9.01
N GLY A 734 32.94 21.84 -8.74
CA GLY A 734 32.21 22.65 -9.73
C GLY A 734 30.78 22.14 -9.97
N THR A 735 29.81 23.04 -9.94
CA THR A 735 28.37 22.73 -10.09
C THR A 735 27.71 23.68 -11.10
N PRO A 736 26.70 23.24 -11.86
CA PRO A 736 26.06 21.91 -11.86
C PRO A 736 26.91 20.85 -12.56
N LEU A 737 26.64 19.57 -12.23
CA LEU A 737 27.21 18.43 -12.95
C LEU A 737 26.34 18.10 -14.17
N ASP A 738 26.97 17.74 -15.29
CA ASP A 738 26.24 17.18 -16.42
C ASP A 738 25.66 15.81 -16.04
N THR A 739 24.42 15.54 -16.47
CA THR A 739 23.71 14.29 -16.17
C THR A 739 24.50 13.05 -16.58
N ASP A 740 25.22 13.12 -17.70
CA ASP A 740 26.07 12.04 -18.20
C ASP A 740 27.26 11.72 -17.29
N VAL A 741 27.68 12.67 -16.45
CA VAL A 741 28.70 12.45 -15.40
C VAL A 741 28.02 12.00 -14.11
N ALA A 742 26.96 12.69 -13.70
CA ALA A 742 26.28 12.47 -12.43
C ALA A 742 25.74 11.03 -12.26
N LYS A 743 25.22 10.42 -13.32
CA LYS A 743 24.66 9.05 -13.31
C LYS A 743 25.65 7.95 -12.90
N HIS A 744 26.94 8.24 -12.99
CA HIS A 744 28.03 7.34 -12.60
C HIS A 744 28.52 7.60 -11.17
N ILE A 745 27.98 8.58 -10.46
CA ILE A 745 28.37 8.92 -9.09
C ILE A 745 27.50 8.16 -8.10
N ILE A 746 28.12 7.55 -7.11
CA ILE A 746 27.45 7.00 -5.93
C ILE A 746 27.75 7.93 -4.75
N TRP A 747 26.73 8.64 -4.28
CA TRP A 747 26.85 9.62 -3.22
C TRP A 747 26.90 8.96 -1.82
N GLY A 748 27.82 9.40 -0.97
CA GLY A 748 27.95 8.99 0.44
C GLY A 748 28.68 7.65 0.69
N GLN A 749 28.47 7.07 1.87
CA GLN A 749 29.16 5.85 2.32
C GLN A 749 28.66 4.57 1.61
N ALA A 750 29.30 3.43 1.92
CA ALA A 750 29.03 2.17 1.25
C ALA A 750 27.58 1.66 1.34
N GLY A 751 27.07 1.21 0.19
CA GLY A 751 25.86 0.41 0.07
C GLY A 751 26.11 -0.87 -0.73
N VAL A 752 25.09 -1.38 -1.40
CA VAL A 752 25.16 -2.61 -2.21
C VAL A 752 25.24 -2.22 -3.68
N ASN A 753 26.33 -2.59 -4.36
CA ASN A 753 26.49 -2.34 -5.80
C ASN A 753 25.39 -3.08 -6.60
N ARG A 754 24.87 -2.48 -7.68
CA ARG A 754 23.83 -3.08 -8.53
C ARG A 754 24.25 -4.43 -9.13
N GLU A 755 25.50 -4.58 -9.59
CA GLU A 755 26.01 -5.84 -10.14
C GLU A 755 26.11 -6.93 -9.06
N VAL A 756 26.54 -6.57 -7.86
CA VAL A 756 26.55 -7.48 -6.71
C VAL A 756 25.14 -7.91 -6.35
N ALA A 757 24.20 -6.96 -6.22
CA ALA A 757 22.80 -7.28 -5.97
C ALA A 757 22.23 -8.17 -7.08
N TRP A 758 22.52 -7.86 -8.35
CA TRP A 758 22.08 -8.64 -9.50
C TRP A 758 22.66 -10.05 -9.51
N THR A 759 23.87 -10.30 -9.04
CA THR A 759 24.47 -11.64 -9.07
C THR A 759 24.14 -12.48 -7.83
N THR A 760 23.81 -11.84 -6.71
CA THR A 760 23.66 -12.51 -5.41
C THR A 760 22.24 -12.54 -4.85
N GLU A 761 21.33 -11.71 -5.35
CA GLU A 761 19.98 -11.55 -4.78
C GLU A 761 18.86 -11.91 -5.76
N VAL A 762 17.75 -12.42 -5.21
CA VAL A 762 16.48 -12.63 -5.91
C VAL A 762 15.32 -12.22 -5.02
N THR A 763 14.23 -11.71 -5.62
CA THR A 763 13.01 -11.32 -4.91
C THR A 763 11.75 -11.94 -5.54
N THR A 764 10.69 -12.07 -4.75
CA THR A 764 9.34 -12.48 -5.19
C THR A 764 8.33 -11.33 -5.10
N SER A 765 8.79 -10.14 -4.72
CA SER A 765 7.97 -8.94 -4.63
C SER A 765 8.73 -7.70 -5.12
N ILE A 766 8.00 -6.75 -5.71
CA ILE A 766 8.55 -5.51 -6.24
C ILE A 766 7.91 -4.32 -5.51
N PRO A 767 8.71 -3.41 -4.91
CA PRO A 767 8.20 -2.13 -4.45
C PRO A 767 7.83 -1.25 -5.65
N ILE A 768 6.59 -0.76 -5.66
CA ILE A 768 6.10 0.24 -6.60
C ILE A 768 5.88 1.52 -5.81
N LEU A 769 6.77 2.50 -5.98
CA LEU A 769 6.72 3.76 -5.24
C LEU A 769 5.78 4.73 -5.93
N MET A 770 4.84 5.29 -5.18
CA MET A 770 3.86 6.26 -5.65
C MET A 770 4.21 7.65 -5.12
N TYR A 771 4.70 8.49 -6.03
CA TYR A 771 4.90 9.92 -5.85
C TYR A 771 3.78 10.71 -6.52
N HIS A 772 3.62 11.97 -6.14
CA HIS A 772 2.74 12.92 -6.82
C HIS A 772 3.56 14.15 -7.20
N ARG A 773 3.71 15.12 -6.28
CA ARG A 773 4.47 16.34 -6.52
C ARG A 773 5.87 16.26 -5.94
N ILE A 774 6.86 16.72 -6.71
CA ILE A 774 8.22 17.00 -6.22
C ILE A 774 8.39 18.51 -6.21
N ALA A 775 8.17 19.15 -5.06
CA ALA A 775 8.26 20.60 -4.94
C ALA A 775 8.45 21.01 -3.48
N ASP A 776 9.15 22.12 -3.26
CA ASP A 776 9.36 22.65 -1.90
C ASP A 776 8.09 23.35 -1.38
N GLU A 777 7.39 24.08 -2.27
CA GLU A 777 6.26 24.93 -1.90
C GLU A 777 4.89 24.38 -2.37
N GLY A 778 3.85 24.75 -1.62
CA GLY A 778 2.45 24.44 -1.94
C GLY A 778 1.54 24.38 -0.72
N PRO A 779 0.23 24.11 -0.91
CA PRO A 779 -0.73 24.12 0.19
C PRO A 779 -0.39 23.15 1.31
N ALA A 780 -0.59 23.55 2.58
CA ALA A 780 -0.26 22.74 3.75
C ALA A 780 -1.12 21.46 3.84
N ALA A 781 -2.40 21.55 3.45
CA ALA A 781 -3.32 20.41 3.42
C ALA A 781 -2.88 19.30 2.45
N LEU A 782 -2.06 19.63 1.45
CA LEU A 782 -1.54 18.69 0.45
C LEU A 782 -0.08 18.26 0.74
N ARG A 783 0.44 18.53 1.94
CA ARG A 783 1.83 18.19 2.31
C ARG A 783 2.12 16.69 2.19
N ARG A 784 1.13 15.84 2.44
CA ARG A 784 1.21 14.38 2.27
C ARG A 784 1.64 13.98 0.85
N PHE A 785 1.14 14.68 -0.17
CA PHE A 785 1.37 14.36 -1.60
C PHE A 785 2.51 15.18 -2.22
N ARG A 786 3.25 15.95 -1.42
CA ARG A 786 4.35 16.80 -1.90
C ARG A 786 5.65 16.45 -1.21
N THR A 787 6.60 15.92 -1.96
CA THR A 787 7.97 15.63 -1.46
C THR A 787 8.90 16.80 -1.82
N PRO A 788 9.61 17.40 -0.84
CA PRO A 788 10.59 18.44 -1.14
C PRO A 788 11.71 17.93 -2.06
N THR A 789 12.25 18.80 -2.91
CA THR A 789 13.17 18.40 -3.98
C THR A 789 14.44 17.75 -3.43
N GLU A 790 14.99 18.29 -2.33
CA GLU A 790 16.17 17.71 -1.67
C GLU A 790 15.89 16.36 -1.00
N ILE A 791 14.69 16.17 -0.44
CA ILE A 791 14.28 14.88 0.14
C ILE A 791 14.18 13.83 -0.96
N PHE A 792 13.59 14.18 -2.10
CA PHE A 792 13.52 13.29 -3.26
C PHE A 792 14.90 12.92 -3.80
N ARG A 793 15.84 13.88 -3.88
CA ARG A 793 17.24 13.63 -4.25
C ARG A 793 17.88 12.58 -3.35
N LYS A 794 17.75 12.73 -2.03
CA LYS A 794 18.29 11.75 -1.07
C LYS A 794 17.65 10.37 -1.19
N GLN A 795 16.35 10.30 -1.45
CA GLN A 795 15.65 9.04 -1.71
C GLN A 795 16.21 8.33 -2.96
N MET A 796 16.42 9.06 -4.06
CA MET A 796 16.99 8.48 -5.28
C MET A 796 18.45 8.04 -5.07
N GLN A 797 19.27 8.87 -4.43
CA GLN A 797 20.64 8.50 -4.07
C GLN A 797 20.68 7.26 -3.17
N PHE A 798 19.76 7.14 -2.22
CA PHE A 798 19.61 5.94 -1.41
C PHE A 798 19.28 4.70 -2.24
N LEU A 799 18.26 4.77 -3.11
CA LEU A 799 17.92 3.64 -3.98
C LEU A 799 19.12 3.22 -4.84
N ARG A 800 19.81 4.19 -5.45
CA ARG A 800 21.00 3.96 -6.28
C ARG A 800 22.10 3.27 -5.50
N ARG A 801 22.41 3.77 -4.30
CA ARG A 801 23.40 3.20 -3.37
C ARG A 801 23.03 1.82 -2.84
N GLN A 802 21.74 1.53 -2.71
CA GLN A 802 21.23 0.23 -2.27
C GLN A 802 21.03 -0.77 -3.42
N GLY A 803 21.57 -0.49 -4.60
CA GLY A 803 21.59 -1.44 -5.72
C GLY A 803 20.24 -1.60 -6.42
N TYR A 804 19.29 -0.68 -6.19
CA TYR A 804 18.01 -0.71 -6.89
C TYR A 804 18.16 -0.27 -8.34
N TYR A 805 17.37 -0.87 -9.22
CA TYR A 805 17.23 -0.48 -10.63
C TYR A 805 15.75 -0.36 -11.01
N THR A 806 15.44 0.56 -11.91
CA THR A 806 14.05 0.83 -12.29
C THR A 806 13.51 -0.16 -13.31
N VAL A 807 12.24 -0.55 -13.15
CA VAL A 807 11.43 -1.29 -14.14
C VAL A 807 10.21 -0.48 -14.55
N THR A 808 9.79 -0.61 -15.81
CA THR A 808 8.56 0.04 -16.33
C THR A 808 7.32 -0.78 -15.97
N ALA A 809 6.12 -0.20 -16.14
CA ALA A 809 4.87 -0.93 -15.93
C ALA A 809 4.77 -2.20 -16.79
N GLN A 810 5.25 -2.14 -18.03
CA GLN A 810 5.23 -3.28 -18.95
C GLN A 810 6.15 -4.39 -18.46
N THR A 811 7.41 -4.06 -18.14
CA THR A 811 8.37 -5.04 -17.63
C THR A 811 7.91 -5.64 -16.31
N LEU A 812 7.34 -4.83 -15.42
CA LEU A 812 6.73 -5.30 -14.18
C LEU A 812 5.63 -6.34 -14.46
N ALA A 813 4.69 -6.06 -15.37
CA ALA A 813 3.63 -7.00 -15.70
C ALA A 813 4.17 -8.30 -16.31
N GLU A 814 5.21 -8.24 -17.14
CA GLU A 814 5.89 -9.42 -17.69
C GLU A 814 6.56 -10.26 -16.59
N LEU A 815 7.28 -9.61 -15.67
CA LEU A 815 7.93 -10.25 -14.53
C LEU A 815 6.91 -10.94 -13.63
N LEU A 816 5.81 -10.26 -13.27
CA LEU A 816 4.76 -10.82 -12.41
C LEU A 816 4.05 -12.00 -13.08
N ARG A 817 3.72 -11.91 -14.38
CA ARG A 817 3.13 -13.02 -15.14
C ARG A 817 4.03 -14.24 -15.26
N SER A 818 5.35 -14.04 -15.20
CA SER A 818 6.30 -15.14 -15.33
C SER A 818 6.23 -16.12 -14.14
N GLY A 819 5.80 -15.64 -12.96
CA GLY A 819 5.78 -16.42 -11.71
C GLY A 819 7.15 -16.85 -11.20
N LYS A 820 8.24 -16.32 -11.77
CA LYS A 820 9.62 -16.71 -11.44
C LYS A 820 10.27 -15.69 -10.50
N PRO A 821 11.18 -16.12 -9.60
CA PRO A 821 12.02 -15.20 -8.83
C PRO A 821 12.71 -14.19 -9.74
N ILE A 822 12.73 -12.93 -9.30
CA ILE A 822 13.21 -11.78 -10.05
C ILE A 822 14.61 -11.43 -9.56
N GLN A 823 15.55 -11.27 -10.48
CA GLN A 823 16.97 -11.05 -10.17
C GLN A 823 17.22 -9.63 -9.63
N GLY A 824 18.09 -9.50 -8.63
CA GLY A 824 18.50 -8.20 -8.07
C GLY A 824 17.38 -7.46 -7.31
N ARG A 825 17.46 -6.13 -7.31
CA ARG A 825 16.54 -5.23 -6.58
C ARG A 825 15.75 -4.33 -7.54
N PRO A 826 14.73 -4.87 -8.23
CA PRO A 826 13.83 -4.03 -9.04
C PRO A 826 13.05 -3.06 -8.15
N VAL A 827 12.79 -1.86 -8.65
CA VAL A 827 11.83 -0.89 -8.11
C VAL A 827 11.08 -0.25 -9.27
N MET A 828 9.78 0.03 -9.11
CA MET A 828 9.05 0.86 -10.06
C MET A 828 8.82 2.23 -9.43
N LEU A 829 9.19 3.30 -10.13
CA LEU A 829 8.96 4.68 -9.69
C LEU A 829 7.77 5.22 -10.47
N THR A 830 6.71 5.59 -9.77
CA THR A 830 5.47 6.09 -10.36
C THR A 830 5.14 7.50 -9.88
N PHE A 831 4.64 8.32 -10.79
CA PHE A 831 4.22 9.69 -10.51
C PHE A 831 2.80 9.89 -11.05
N ASP A 832 1.87 10.19 -10.16
CA ASP A 832 0.48 10.43 -10.55
C ASP A 832 0.28 11.88 -11.02
N ASP A 833 -0.82 12.10 -11.74
CA ASP A 833 -1.36 13.39 -12.19
C ASP A 833 -0.58 14.19 -13.26
N ALA A 834 0.68 13.87 -13.53
CA ALA A 834 1.52 14.57 -14.52
C ALA A 834 1.75 16.08 -14.23
N TYR A 835 2.02 16.42 -12.96
CA TYR A 835 2.41 17.76 -12.55
C TYR A 835 3.62 18.30 -13.30
N LEU A 836 3.64 19.62 -13.54
CA LEU A 836 4.75 20.29 -14.23
C LEU A 836 6.09 20.17 -13.47
N ASP A 837 6.04 20.07 -12.14
CA ASP A 837 7.21 19.90 -11.30
C ASP A 837 7.93 18.55 -11.50
N PHE A 838 7.27 17.55 -12.09
CA PHE A 838 7.98 16.35 -12.56
C PHE A 838 9.08 16.70 -13.58
N LEU A 839 8.78 17.58 -14.54
CA LEU A 839 9.75 18.00 -15.54
C LEU A 839 10.88 18.84 -14.92
N ALA A 840 10.52 19.79 -14.05
CA ALA A 840 11.46 20.79 -13.53
C ALA A 840 12.36 20.23 -12.43
N ASP A 841 11.83 19.38 -11.55
CA ASP A 841 12.48 18.97 -10.31
C ASP A 841 12.76 17.46 -10.25
N ALA A 842 11.78 16.62 -10.61
CA ALA A 842 11.92 15.17 -10.47
C ALA A 842 12.83 14.56 -11.55
N PHE A 843 12.61 14.90 -12.82
CA PHE A 843 13.29 14.32 -13.97
C PHE A 843 14.82 14.51 -13.94
N PRO A 844 15.37 15.71 -13.64
CA PRO A 844 16.82 15.89 -13.52
C PRO A 844 17.43 14.96 -12.47
N ILE A 845 16.81 14.84 -11.29
CA ILE A 845 17.28 13.99 -10.20
C ILE A 845 17.22 12.50 -10.58
N LEU A 846 16.15 12.06 -11.25
CA LEU A 846 16.06 10.69 -11.75
C LEU A 846 17.20 10.38 -12.73
N ALA A 847 17.45 11.29 -13.67
CA ALA A 847 18.47 11.11 -14.69
C ALA A 847 19.89 11.12 -14.09
N GLU A 848 20.16 11.97 -13.10
CA GLU A 848 21.41 12.00 -12.31
C GLU A 848 21.65 10.71 -11.51
N ASN A 849 20.63 9.90 -11.25
CA ASN A 849 20.74 8.65 -10.49
C ASN A 849 20.55 7.39 -11.35
N ASP A 850 20.57 7.53 -12.69
CA ASP A 850 20.32 6.43 -13.63
C ASP A 850 19.02 5.69 -13.33
N PHE A 851 17.94 6.46 -13.23
CA PHE A 851 16.58 5.98 -13.03
C PHE A 851 15.62 6.50 -14.10
N SER A 852 14.64 5.67 -14.44
CA SER A 852 13.45 6.04 -15.21
C SER A 852 12.19 5.94 -14.33
N ALA A 853 11.06 6.42 -14.84
CA ALA A 853 9.79 6.41 -14.14
C ALA A 853 8.61 6.27 -15.11
N ASP A 854 7.45 5.90 -14.55
CA ASP A 854 6.16 5.91 -15.22
C ASP A 854 5.30 7.06 -14.66
N VAL A 855 4.82 7.94 -15.53
CA VAL A 855 3.96 9.08 -15.16
C VAL A 855 2.54 8.84 -15.64
N PHE A 856 1.55 8.92 -14.74
CA PHE A 856 0.14 8.70 -15.07
C PHE A 856 -0.59 10.02 -15.35
N VAL A 857 -1.24 10.12 -16.51
CA VAL A 857 -1.73 11.39 -17.06
C VAL A 857 -3.26 11.47 -17.05
N VAL A 858 -3.79 12.56 -16.48
CA VAL A 858 -5.21 12.95 -16.61
C VAL A 858 -5.41 13.67 -17.93
N THR A 859 -5.91 12.97 -18.95
CA THR A 859 -5.73 13.41 -20.34
C THR A 859 -6.47 14.69 -20.72
N ASP A 860 -7.62 14.99 -20.11
CA ASP A 860 -8.37 16.23 -20.40
C ASP A 860 -7.82 17.45 -19.65
N LYS A 861 -6.87 17.24 -18.73
CA LYS A 861 -6.30 18.29 -17.88
C LYS A 861 -4.88 18.67 -18.29
N VAL A 862 -4.32 18.00 -19.30
CA VAL A 862 -2.99 18.28 -19.86
C VAL A 862 -2.86 19.74 -20.29
N GLY A 863 -1.84 20.42 -19.78
CA GLY A 863 -1.58 21.85 -19.98
C GLY A 863 -2.44 22.79 -19.12
N GLY A 864 -3.34 22.24 -18.30
CA GLY A 864 -4.19 22.95 -17.36
C GLY A 864 -3.63 22.93 -15.93
N ARG A 865 -4.51 22.69 -14.96
CA ARG A 865 -4.19 22.64 -13.52
C ARG A 865 -4.92 21.47 -12.85
N SER A 866 -4.44 21.04 -11.68
CA SER A 866 -5.07 20.00 -10.84
C SER A 866 -6.33 20.51 -10.13
N ASP A 867 -7.40 20.77 -10.88
CA ASP A 867 -8.60 21.40 -10.35
C ASP A 867 -9.33 20.56 -9.29
N TRP A 868 -9.09 19.26 -9.22
CA TRP A 868 -9.53 18.39 -8.12
C TRP A 868 -8.95 18.79 -6.75
N ASP A 869 -7.84 19.54 -6.71
CA ASP A 869 -7.23 20.05 -5.47
C ASP A 869 -7.74 21.43 -5.04
N SER A 870 -8.66 22.05 -5.80
CA SER A 870 -9.07 23.44 -5.59
C SER A 870 -9.64 23.71 -4.19
N ALA A 871 -10.17 22.68 -3.52
CA ALA A 871 -10.68 22.79 -2.15
C ALA A 871 -9.57 22.98 -1.10
N TYR A 872 -8.32 22.63 -1.42
CA TYR A 872 -7.20 22.59 -0.49
C TYR A 872 -6.17 23.71 -0.70
N GLY A 873 -6.29 24.48 -1.79
CA GLY A 873 -5.42 25.61 -2.08
C GLY A 873 -5.35 25.91 -3.59
N GLU A 874 -4.33 26.65 -4.01
CA GLU A 874 -4.11 26.93 -5.44
C GLU A 874 -3.76 25.63 -6.19
N PRO A 875 -4.55 25.22 -7.21
CA PRO A 875 -4.28 24.02 -8.01
C PRO A 875 -2.90 24.08 -8.65
N ALA A 876 -2.14 22.99 -8.70
CA ALA A 876 -0.81 23.01 -9.31
C ALA A 876 -0.88 22.93 -10.85
N PRO A 877 0.09 23.52 -11.57
CA PRO A 877 0.14 23.41 -13.03
C PRO A 877 0.49 21.98 -13.47
N LEU A 878 -0.14 21.54 -14.56
CA LEU A 878 0.10 20.23 -15.17
C LEU A 878 0.95 20.35 -16.44
N MET A 879 1.69 19.30 -16.78
CA MET A 879 2.49 19.26 -18.01
C MET A 879 1.62 19.45 -19.25
N ALA A 880 2.13 20.16 -20.25
CA ALA A 880 1.55 20.21 -21.59
C ALA A 880 1.99 19.01 -22.43
N TRP A 881 1.28 18.72 -23.53
CA TRP A 881 1.61 17.62 -24.43
C TRP A 881 3.06 17.66 -24.95
N SER A 882 3.61 18.86 -25.20
CA SER A 882 4.99 19.04 -25.63
C SER A 882 6.00 18.55 -24.59
N HIS A 883 5.77 18.83 -23.30
CA HIS A 883 6.62 18.37 -22.21
C HIS A 883 6.58 16.84 -22.08
N ILE A 884 5.39 16.26 -22.16
CA ILE A 884 5.17 14.80 -22.12
C ILE A 884 5.93 14.11 -23.26
N GLN A 885 5.83 14.63 -24.49
CA GLN A 885 6.52 14.08 -25.65
C GLN A 885 8.05 14.20 -25.53
N GLU A 886 8.56 15.32 -25.00
CA GLU A 886 9.99 15.50 -24.75
C GLU A 886 10.53 14.49 -23.74
N LEU A 887 9.85 14.35 -22.59
CA LEU A 887 10.23 13.39 -21.55
C LEU A 887 10.15 11.95 -22.05
N HIS A 888 9.18 11.63 -22.90
CA HIS A 888 9.06 10.30 -23.50
C HIS A 888 10.29 9.96 -24.36
N GLN A 889 10.79 10.91 -25.14
CA GLN A 889 12.02 10.74 -25.92
C GLN A 889 13.27 10.59 -25.03
N LYS A 890 13.22 11.09 -23.80
CA LYS A 890 14.27 10.95 -22.79
C LYS A 890 14.11 9.70 -21.90
N GLY A 891 13.21 8.79 -22.25
CA GLY A 891 13.09 7.48 -21.61
C GLY A 891 12.08 7.40 -20.46
N ILE A 892 11.25 8.42 -20.25
CA ILE A 892 10.12 8.37 -19.31
C ILE A 892 8.92 7.68 -19.96
N SER A 893 8.29 6.77 -19.21
CA SER A 893 7.08 6.08 -19.64
C SER A 893 5.83 6.84 -19.19
N PHE A 894 4.75 6.78 -19.97
CA PHE A 894 3.50 7.46 -19.65
C PHE A 894 2.32 6.48 -19.70
N GLY A 895 1.54 6.48 -18.62
CA GLY A 895 0.32 5.70 -18.47
C GLY A 895 -0.92 6.59 -18.34
N SER A 896 -2.09 5.97 -18.33
CA SER A 896 -3.36 6.68 -18.13
C SER A 896 -3.64 6.97 -16.66
N HIS A 897 -4.27 8.10 -16.37
CA HIS A 897 -4.94 8.41 -15.10
C HIS A 897 -6.41 8.77 -15.32
N LEU A 898 -7.04 8.09 -16.28
CA LEU A 898 -8.36 8.38 -16.86
C LEU A 898 -8.43 9.77 -17.52
N VAL A 899 -9.62 10.14 -18.01
CA VAL A 899 -9.84 11.41 -18.72
C VAL A 899 -10.04 12.52 -17.71
N SER A 900 -10.97 12.30 -16.76
CA SER A 900 -11.49 13.36 -15.88
C SER A 900 -10.93 13.36 -14.45
N HIS A 901 -10.12 12.36 -14.08
CA HIS A 901 -9.72 12.08 -12.68
C HIS A 901 -10.86 11.60 -11.78
N THR A 902 -12.03 11.26 -12.33
CA THR A 902 -13.15 10.76 -11.52
C THR A 902 -12.83 9.37 -10.94
N PRO A 903 -13.16 9.07 -9.68
CA PRO A 903 -12.93 7.75 -9.08
C PRO A 903 -13.64 6.65 -9.87
N ALA A 904 -12.91 5.62 -10.33
CA ALA A 904 -13.48 4.61 -11.23
C ALA A 904 -14.68 3.85 -10.63
N SER A 905 -14.68 3.62 -9.30
CA SER A 905 -15.79 2.99 -8.57
C SER A 905 -17.08 3.81 -8.57
N ALA A 906 -17.00 5.11 -8.84
CA ALA A 906 -18.15 6.02 -8.90
C ALA A 906 -18.77 6.12 -10.30
N ILE A 907 -18.11 5.57 -11.33
CA ILE A 907 -18.54 5.66 -12.72
C ILE A 907 -19.29 4.38 -13.10
N ASP A 908 -20.38 4.50 -13.87
CA ASP A 908 -21.06 3.33 -14.44
C ASP A 908 -20.21 2.62 -15.50
N ASN A 909 -20.62 1.42 -15.93
CA ASN A 909 -19.82 0.59 -16.84
C ASN A 909 -19.56 1.27 -18.20
N GLU A 910 -20.58 1.90 -18.79
CA GLU A 910 -20.48 2.49 -20.14
C GLU A 910 -19.58 3.72 -20.11
N ALA A 911 -19.77 4.59 -19.11
CA ALA A 911 -18.95 5.78 -18.92
C ALA A 911 -17.49 5.43 -18.53
N LEU A 912 -17.27 4.42 -17.68
CA LEU A 912 -15.92 4.01 -17.29
C LEU A 912 -15.14 3.43 -18.47
N LEU A 913 -15.79 2.61 -19.31
CA LEU A 913 -15.16 2.10 -20.52
C LEU A 913 -14.80 3.23 -21.49
N ALA A 914 -15.66 4.25 -21.60
CA ALA A 914 -15.38 5.43 -22.41
C ALA A 914 -14.17 6.22 -21.88
N GLU A 915 -14.14 6.55 -20.57
CA GLU A 915 -13.01 7.18 -19.88
C GLU A 915 -11.70 6.43 -20.11
N ALA A 916 -11.72 5.12 -19.90
CA ALA A 916 -10.56 4.24 -20.08
C ALA A 916 -10.07 4.25 -21.55
N MET A 917 -10.97 4.11 -22.53
CA MET A 917 -10.59 4.08 -23.95
C MET A 917 -10.11 5.44 -24.46
N LEU A 918 -10.79 6.53 -24.08
CA LEU A 918 -10.47 7.88 -24.53
C LEU A 918 -9.09 8.32 -24.03
N SER A 919 -8.82 8.14 -22.73
CA SER A 919 -7.52 8.48 -22.14
C SER A 919 -6.38 7.66 -22.76
N ARG A 920 -6.56 6.35 -22.91
CA ARG A 920 -5.59 5.48 -23.58
C ARG A 920 -5.32 5.93 -25.01
N ASN A 921 -6.37 6.18 -25.80
CA ASN A 921 -6.22 6.58 -27.20
C ASN A 921 -5.56 7.94 -27.34
N ALA A 922 -5.88 8.90 -26.47
CA ALA A 922 -5.24 10.21 -26.46
C ALA A 922 -3.71 10.07 -26.25
N LEU A 923 -3.28 9.28 -25.28
CA LEU A 923 -1.85 9.03 -25.03
C LEU A 923 -1.17 8.31 -26.20
N GLN A 924 -1.74 7.21 -26.69
CA GLN A 924 -1.17 6.45 -27.81
C GLN A 924 -0.99 7.31 -29.07
N ASN A 925 -1.99 8.13 -29.39
CA ASN A 925 -1.95 9.01 -30.55
C ASN A 925 -0.87 10.10 -30.41
N ARG A 926 -0.59 10.56 -29.19
CA ARG A 926 0.41 11.62 -28.92
C ARG A 926 1.84 11.07 -28.80
N LEU A 927 2.00 9.87 -28.27
CA LEU A 927 3.31 9.24 -28.02
C LEU A 927 3.79 8.39 -29.20
N GLY A 928 2.87 7.86 -30.01
CA GLY A 928 3.20 6.97 -31.13
C GLY A 928 3.55 5.53 -30.71
N THR A 929 3.30 5.18 -29.46
CA THR A 929 3.57 3.85 -28.86
C THR A 929 2.30 3.28 -28.20
N SER A 930 2.27 1.98 -27.91
CA SER A 930 1.16 1.37 -27.17
C SER A 930 1.18 1.82 -25.71
N VAL A 931 0.00 2.10 -25.16
CA VAL A 931 -0.17 2.48 -23.75
C VAL A 931 -0.99 1.38 -23.08
N GLU A 932 -0.35 0.67 -22.16
CA GLU A 932 -0.91 -0.51 -21.51
C GLU A 932 -1.07 -0.34 -20.00
N SER A 933 -0.59 0.76 -19.43
CA SER A 933 -0.63 1.02 -18.00
C SER A 933 -1.67 2.09 -17.62
N ILE A 934 -2.27 1.92 -16.45
CA ILE A 934 -3.18 2.89 -15.83
C ILE A 934 -3.02 2.92 -14.31
N ALA A 935 -2.90 4.10 -13.72
CA ALA A 935 -3.16 4.27 -12.29
C ALA A 935 -4.61 4.72 -12.12
N LEU A 936 -5.36 4.12 -11.20
CA LEU A 936 -6.74 4.53 -10.94
C LEU A 936 -6.72 5.78 -10.04
N PRO A 937 -7.47 6.86 -10.38
CA PRO A 937 -7.61 8.01 -9.50
C PRO A 937 -8.00 7.60 -8.09
N TYR A 938 -7.27 8.10 -7.09
CA TYR A 938 -7.42 7.76 -5.67
C TYR A 938 -7.22 6.27 -5.33
N GLY A 939 -6.77 5.45 -6.28
CA GLY A 939 -6.75 3.99 -6.20
C GLY A 939 -8.14 3.36 -6.15
N ALA A 940 -9.18 4.11 -6.53
CA ALA A 940 -10.57 3.71 -6.39
C ALA A 940 -10.91 2.58 -7.39
N THR A 941 -11.24 1.40 -6.87
CA THR A 941 -11.55 0.20 -7.65
C THR A 941 -12.71 -0.58 -7.03
N ASP A 942 -13.33 -1.44 -7.83
CA ASP A 942 -14.46 -2.30 -7.46
C ASP A 942 -14.49 -3.58 -8.33
N PHE A 943 -15.50 -4.45 -8.16
CA PHE A 943 -15.59 -5.74 -8.86
C PHE A 943 -15.61 -5.63 -10.40
N ARG A 944 -15.99 -4.48 -10.95
CA ARG A 944 -16.18 -4.25 -12.40
C ARG A 944 -14.93 -3.72 -13.05
N VAL A 945 -14.19 -2.87 -12.32
CA VAL A 945 -13.07 -2.07 -12.85
C VAL A 945 -12.03 -2.92 -13.57
N PRO A 946 -11.45 -4.00 -13.00
CA PRO A 946 -10.45 -4.82 -13.70
C PRO A 946 -10.91 -5.33 -15.07
N GLY A 947 -12.15 -5.85 -15.15
CA GLY A 947 -12.72 -6.33 -16.39
C GLY A 947 -12.91 -5.22 -17.43
N ILE A 948 -13.31 -4.03 -16.99
CA ILE A 948 -13.48 -2.87 -17.88
C ILE A 948 -12.12 -2.37 -18.39
N LEU A 949 -11.08 -2.34 -17.55
CA LEU A 949 -9.72 -1.97 -17.96
C LEU A 949 -9.15 -2.93 -19.01
N ALA A 950 -9.34 -4.24 -18.80
CA ALA A 950 -8.94 -5.26 -19.77
C ALA A 950 -9.67 -5.07 -21.11
N LEU A 951 -10.98 -4.76 -21.09
CA LEU A 951 -11.76 -4.46 -22.29
C LEU A 951 -11.31 -3.18 -23.02
N ALA A 952 -10.86 -2.16 -22.26
CA ALA A 952 -10.30 -0.94 -22.82
C ALA A 952 -8.90 -1.14 -23.47
N GLY A 953 -8.27 -2.30 -23.22
CA GLY A 953 -6.98 -2.69 -23.79
C GLY A 953 -5.77 -2.35 -22.93
N TYR A 954 -5.96 -2.12 -21.62
CA TYR A 954 -4.85 -2.06 -20.68
C TYR A 954 -4.30 -3.46 -20.39
N GLY A 955 -3.02 -3.54 -20.05
CA GLY A 955 -2.34 -4.75 -19.60
C GLY A 955 -2.00 -4.74 -18.11
N VAL A 956 -1.97 -3.57 -17.48
CA VAL A 956 -1.63 -3.40 -16.06
C VAL A 956 -2.32 -2.16 -15.47
N GLY A 957 -2.76 -2.25 -14.23
CA GLY A 957 -3.47 -1.22 -13.48
C GLY A 957 -2.94 -1.10 -12.04
N PHE A 958 -2.93 0.10 -11.48
CA PHE A 958 -2.38 0.38 -10.15
C PHE A 958 -3.43 1.00 -9.21
N THR A 959 -3.38 0.62 -7.93
CA THR A 959 -4.20 1.16 -6.84
C THR A 959 -3.31 1.88 -5.81
N THR A 960 -3.89 2.23 -4.66
CA THR A 960 -3.23 2.88 -3.52
C THR A 960 -3.07 1.93 -2.32
N GLN A 961 -3.31 0.62 -2.51
CA GLN A 961 -3.14 -0.37 -1.45
C GLN A 961 -1.67 -0.41 -0.99
N PRO A 962 -1.35 -0.19 0.30
CA PRO A 962 0.02 0.00 0.78
C PRO A 962 0.77 -1.34 0.95
N ALA A 963 1.09 -1.99 -0.16
CA ALA A 963 1.84 -3.25 -0.19
C ALA A 963 2.84 -3.29 -1.37
N LYS A 964 3.81 -4.21 -1.29
CA LYS A 964 4.67 -4.57 -2.42
C LYS A 964 3.89 -5.47 -3.37
N ALA A 965 4.09 -5.31 -4.68
CA ALA A 965 3.45 -6.16 -5.67
C ALA A 965 4.12 -7.54 -5.71
N THR A 966 3.32 -8.58 -5.90
CA THR A 966 3.66 -10.00 -5.84
C THR A 966 3.03 -10.75 -7.02
N PHE A 967 3.46 -11.99 -7.24
CA PHE A 967 2.88 -12.85 -8.29
C PHE A 967 1.40 -13.19 -8.09
N SER A 968 0.88 -13.02 -6.86
CA SER A 968 -0.53 -13.27 -6.53
C SER A 968 -1.44 -12.07 -6.77
N ASP A 969 -0.89 -10.89 -7.05
CA ASP A 969 -1.71 -9.68 -7.19
C ASP A 969 -2.42 -9.63 -8.54
N ASN A 970 -3.63 -9.04 -8.53
CA ASN A 970 -4.34 -8.74 -9.76
C ASN A 970 -3.58 -7.66 -10.54
N LEU A 971 -3.14 -7.99 -11.76
CA LEU A 971 -2.40 -7.06 -12.61
C LEU A 971 -3.15 -5.77 -12.91
N PHE A 972 -4.48 -5.74 -12.82
CA PHE A 972 -5.30 -4.55 -13.03
C PHE A 972 -5.55 -3.75 -11.74
N GLY A 973 -4.95 -4.16 -10.62
CA GLY A 973 -5.08 -3.51 -9.33
C GLY A 973 -3.85 -3.67 -8.45
N LEU A 974 -2.65 -3.55 -9.02
CA LEU A 974 -1.40 -3.72 -8.30
C LEU A 974 -1.27 -2.73 -7.14
N PRO A 975 -0.80 -3.16 -5.96
CA PRO A 975 -0.62 -2.30 -4.80
C PRO A 975 0.57 -1.35 -5.02
N ARG A 976 0.59 -0.22 -4.31
CA ARG A 976 1.68 0.75 -4.35
C ARG A 976 2.02 1.28 -2.96
N LEU A 977 3.30 1.56 -2.75
CA LEU A 977 3.81 2.19 -1.55
C LEU A 977 3.80 3.71 -1.74
N GLU A 978 2.87 4.39 -1.08
CA GLU A 978 2.82 5.85 -1.08
C GLU A 978 4.07 6.44 -0.41
N VAL A 979 4.78 7.29 -1.15
CA VAL A 979 5.88 8.07 -0.58
C VAL A 979 5.31 9.38 -0.06
N ARG A 980 5.08 9.41 1.24
CA ARG A 980 4.46 10.55 1.91
C ARG A 980 5.45 11.67 2.17
N GLY A 981 5.10 12.86 1.71
CA GLY A 981 5.89 14.05 1.99
C GLY A 981 5.94 14.42 3.47
N ASP A 982 4.85 14.20 4.21
CA ASP A 982 4.70 14.61 5.61
C ASP A 982 5.41 13.69 6.62
N ARG A 983 6.11 12.65 6.14
CA ARG A 983 6.95 11.78 6.95
C ARG A 983 8.42 12.27 6.92
N PRO A 984 9.19 12.05 8.00
CA PRO A 984 10.61 12.38 8.02
C PRO A 984 11.39 11.51 7.03
N LEU A 985 12.59 11.96 6.61
CA LEU A 985 13.41 11.27 5.61
C LEU A 985 13.72 9.82 6.03
N GLU A 986 13.96 9.59 7.31
CA GLU A 986 14.29 8.31 7.93
C GLU A 986 13.17 7.26 7.83
N ALA A 987 11.94 7.67 7.48
CA ALA A 987 10.83 6.75 7.24
C ALA A 987 10.96 6.03 5.87
N PHE A 988 11.73 6.57 4.92
CA PHE A 988 11.83 6.00 3.59
C PHE A 988 12.59 4.66 3.54
N PRO A 989 13.71 4.45 4.27
CA PRO A 989 14.31 3.13 4.37
C PRO A 989 13.37 2.10 5.00
N GLU A 990 12.56 2.48 5.99
CA GLU A 990 11.54 1.61 6.58
C GLU A 990 10.48 1.20 5.54
N LEU A 991 10.01 2.14 4.72
CA LEU A 991 9.09 1.89 3.60
C LEU A 991 9.67 0.86 2.61
N MET A 992 10.98 0.91 2.36
CA MET A 992 11.68 -0.04 1.50
C MET A 992 11.91 -1.42 2.16
N GLY A 993 11.72 -1.52 3.48
CA GLY A 993 12.02 -2.72 4.28
C GLY A 993 13.48 -2.81 4.75
N LEU A 994 14.16 -1.67 4.85
CA LEU A 994 15.56 -1.52 5.28
C LEU A 994 15.66 -0.54 6.48
N PRO A 995 15.00 -0.82 7.61
CA PRO A 995 15.00 0.08 8.77
C PRO A 995 16.43 0.34 9.27
N GLY A 996 16.75 1.61 9.55
CA GLY A 996 18.06 2.04 10.04
C GLY A 996 19.14 2.18 8.96
N ALA A 997 18.84 1.91 7.69
CA ALA A 997 19.80 2.14 6.61
C ALA A 997 20.05 3.65 6.38
N PHE A 998 21.31 4.00 6.08
CA PHE A 998 21.72 5.38 5.84
C PHE A 998 21.11 5.94 4.54
N ILE A 999 20.32 7.01 4.63
CA ILE A 999 19.55 7.54 3.51
C ILE A 999 20.14 8.76 2.80
N GLY A 1000 20.90 9.62 3.45
CA GLY A 1000 21.40 10.81 2.75
C GLY A 1000 22.04 11.81 3.67
#